data_AF-A0A7Z9ZMD4-F1
#
_entry.id   AF-A0A7Z9ZMD4-F1
#
_cell.length_a   1.000
_cell.length_b   1.000
_cell.length_c   1.000
_cell.angle_alpha   90.00
_cell.angle_beta   90.00
_cell.angle_gamma   90.00
#
_symmetry.space_group_name_H-M   'P 1'
#
loop_
_entity.id
_entity.type
_entity.pdbx_description
1 polymer ?
#
loop_
_entity_poly.entity_id
_entity_poly.type
_entity_poly.pdbx_seq_one_letter_code
_entity_poly.pdbx_strand_id
1 'polypeptide(L)'
;MSENRLQGKGIWARPRGGTTSELERAIEIAQQVGATHILYKVAHGPAYLRGSAQAARRIRDAGLIPLGWMWLLLDDPQNEARAVARAFEDGFEGLVFDTEGPCRGKFDNARALARAVRHLELDLNRLYNCSFPNISHHRNLPYDELNEICRGGLMPMAYGTFFAPGSPYSWEFQARRVIDEWTYGHYEYWCRRWGYRPPIYPVLAPYHDEYGSVRMSPEEFQVWLDRLAAHNPTFFSIFTAAVIDDALLPLIRDFPLAEVLEDLPVPERVYVRALEGVVLYHRPDPASLRLKAVIYGTTLEGLDWFVEPDGDRWLRVRTEDGMVGWVLAEKTSQVDPGPPPTLSPPPPAPPGQVTHVWTEQEVNYRNRPVVRHDTLIGRLYPEARLRVIEDPILARQKVGKIGQWLNVQLEPDGPKGWIAAWYVTDHAPVHEEGPPAYVRVASPGDLDVRPIPHTDGSVIWRVPRGTILQILDDPREAEVKVGRVGEWLHVRTPSLHEGYVEAGYLDPDVPPDERRPANDAVLPFGECAWIFGIHGARVSETEDFRHLFRGSGKTGWVLFTEDIGHNPDALGPDEFRRRRLWDWARSGYGVIIRLNNGYEPNGTLPESRYYEDFARTCARYAELYLKHPEVSSRIYTWIIVIGNEQNNVREHPGGAQHPREHITPQLYARAFNLAYRYIKTVLPNATVVPGAVDPYNTYPWALMGGRRYRPLDYFREMLDGIEELDGFALHTYTHGPVVDYITHRRVFTDPPLDPGTPHEHYYDFQAYRTFIEAVPEKWRDRPVYITETNHWTVNPDGSPPVGWVNRNIGWVRAAYEEVHRWNSTPHAQQIHCLLLYRWQGDAWAINTKDQIQADFRMALAKDYRWRR
;
A
#
# COMPACT_ATOMS: atom_id res chain seq x y z
N MET A 1 -5.04 -12.65 -29.94
CA MET A 1 -5.37 -14.06 -29.68
C MET A 1 -5.07 -14.27 -28.21
N SER A 2 -6.09 -14.27 -27.36
CA SER A 2 -5.95 -14.31 -25.90
C SER A 2 -5.25 -15.59 -25.48
N GLU A 3 -4.23 -15.50 -24.62
CA GLU A 3 -3.56 -16.68 -24.06
C GLU A 3 -4.56 -17.40 -23.14
N ASN A 4 -4.98 -18.62 -23.52
CA ASN A 4 -5.98 -19.40 -22.81
C ASN A 4 -5.39 -20.02 -21.53
N ARG A 5 -5.07 -19.19 -20.53
CA ARG A 5 -4.52 -19.62 -19.24
C ARG A 5 -5.62 -20.20 -18.35
N LEU A 6 -5.33 -21.29 -17.62
CA LEU A 6 -6.28 -21.86 -16.68
C LEU A 6 -6.58 -20.90 -15.53
N GLN A 7 -7.87 -20.81 -15.21
CA GLN A 7 -8.41 -20.03 -14.09
C GLN A 7 -9.43 -20.83 -13.30
N GLY A 8 -9.43 -20.65 -11.98
CA GLY A 8 -10.36 -21.34 -11.08
C GLY A 8 -9.75 -22.55 -10.38
N LYS A 9 -10.56 -23.57 -10.10
CA LYS A 9 -10.14 -24.76 -9.36
C LYS A 9 -10.43 -26.01 -10.17
N GLY A 10 -9.62 -27.05 -10.00
CA GLY A 10 -9.78 -28.33 -10.67
C GLY A 10 -9.97 -29.50 -9.70
N ILE A 11 -10.85 -30.45 -10.02
CA ILE A 11 -11.00 -31.70 -9.27
C ILE A 11 -10.65 -32.88 -10.18
N TRP A 12 -9.73 -33.74 -9.74
CA TRP A 12 -9.33 -34.92 -10.51
C TRP A 12 -10.24 -36.11 -10.23
N ALA A 13 -10.47 -36.92 -11.26
CA ALA A 13 -11.25 -38.15 -11.19
C ALA A 13 -10.73 -39.22 -12.16
N ARG A 14 -11.02 -40.49 -11.85
CA ARG A 14 -10.72 -41.63 -12.72
C ARG A 14 -11.81 -42.69 -12.66
N PRO A 15 -11.99 -43.53 -13.69
CA PRO A 15 -12.92 -44.66 -13.60
C PRO A 15 -12.46 -45.68 -12.55
N ARG A 16 -13.38 -46.17 -11.70
CA ARG A 16 -13.16 -47.32 -10.82
C ARG A 16 -14.11 -48.45 -11.19
N GLY A 17 -13.59 -49.65 -11.46
CA GLY A 17 -14.41 -50.87 -11.63
C GLY A 17 -15.47 -50.81 -12.73
N GLY A 18 -15.29 -50.00 -13.79
CA GLY A 18 -16.24 -49.88 -14.89
C GLY A 18 -17.45 -48.98 -14.63
N THR A 19 -17.50 -48.24 -13.50
CA THR A 19 -18.57 -47.28 -13.18
C THR A 19 -18.05 -45.84 -13.10
N THR A 20 -18.94 -44.86 -13.31
CA THR A 20 -18.67 -43.39 -13.26
C THR A 20 -18.70 -42.82 -11.83
N SER A 21 -18.59 -43.64 -10.79
CA SER A 21 -18.81 -43.21 -9.40
C SER A 21 -17.89 -42.08 -8.93
N GLU A 22 -16.60 -42.12 -9.31
CA GLU A 22 -15.65 -41.06 -8.96
C GLU A 22 -15.89 -39.77 -9.77
N LEU A 23 -16.47 -39.87 -10.98
CA LEU A 23 -16.84 -38.70 -11.78
C LEU A 23 -18.00 -37.93 -11.13
N GLU A 24 -19.06 -38.64 -10.73
CA GLU A 24 -20.21 -37.98 -10.08
C GLU A 24 -19.76 -37.31 -8.77
N ARG A 25 -18.92 -37.98 -7.97
CA ARG A 25 -18.32 -37.38 -6.78
C ARG A 25 -17.48 -36.13 -7.08
N ALA A 26 -16.72 -36.14 -8.17
CA ALA A 26 -15.93 -34.97 -8.56
C ALA A 26 -16.80 -33.79 -8.97
N ILE A 27 -17.91 -34.04 -9.67
CA ILE A 27 -18.91 -33.02 -10.03
C ILE A 27 -19.56 -32.44 -8.78
N GLU A 28 -19.97 -33.29 -7.82
CA GLU A 28 -20.53 -32.86 -6.54
C GLU A 28 -19.56 -31.96 -5.75
N ILE A 29 -18.29 -32.37 -5.64
CA ILE A 29 -17.25 -31.58 -4.99
C ILE A 29 -17.06 -30.25 -5.72
N ALA A 30 -16.93 -30.29 -7.06
CA ALA A 30 -16.69 -29.10 -7.85
C ALA A 30 -17.77 -28.03 -7.66
N GLN A 31 -19.05 -28.44 -7.62
CA GLN A 31 -20.17 -27.55 -7.36
C GLN A 31 -20.13 -26.94 -5.96
N GLN A 32 -19.71 -27.71 -4.94
CA GLN A 32 -19.62 -27.22 -3.56
C GLN A 32 -18.48 -26.22 -3.34
N VAL A 33 -17.38 -26.38 -4.07
CA VAL A 33 -16.17 -25.56 -3.89
C VAL A 33 -16.01 -24.45 -4.93
N GLY A 34 -16.96 -24.33 -5.86
CA GLY A 34 -16.89 -23.39 -6.98
C GLY A 34 -15.73 -23.70 -7.92
N ALA A 35 -15.40 -24.98 -8.12
CA ALA A 35 -14.42 -25.38 -9.11
C ALA A 35 -14.97 -25.22 -10.52
N THR A 36 -14.08 -24.93 -11.46
CA THR A 36 -14.41 -24.66 -12.87
C THR A 36 -14.08 -25.86 -13.77
N HIS A 37 -13.14 -26.71 -13.35
CA HIS A 37 -12.60 -27.80 -14.17
C HIS A 37 -12.73 -29.17 -13.49
N ILE A 38 -12.96 -30.20 -14.32
CA ILE A 38 -12.78 -31.60 -13.94
C ILE A 38 -11.66 -32.20 -14.78
N LEU A 39 -10.67 -32.80 -14.11
CA LEU A 39 -9.57 -33.51 -14.74
C LEU A 39 -9.86 -35.02 -14.71
N TYR A 40 -10.36 -35.57 -15.83
CA TYR A 40 -10.82 -36.95 -15.91
C TYR A 40 -9.84 -37.87 -16.64
N LYS A 41 -9.61 -39.08 -16.10
CA LYS A 41 -8.69 -40.03 -16.72
C LYS A 41 -9.28 -40.56 -18.03
N VAL A 42 -8.58 -40.36 -19.14
CA VAL A 42 -9.03 -40.79 -20.48
C VAL A 42 -8.17 -41.88 -21.10
N ALA A 43 -6.93 -42.07 -20.63
CA ALA A 43 -6.05 -43.09 -21.17
C ALA A 43 -5.02 -43.61 -20.14
N HIS A 44 -4.48 -44.79 -20.44
CA HIS A 44 -3.36 -45.41 -19.75
C HIS A 44 -2.35 -45.85 -20.83
N GLY A 45 -1.27 -45.10 -20.99
CA GLY A 45 -0.40 -45.20 -22.15
C GLY A 45 -1.21 -45.17 -23.45
N PRO A 46 -1.00 -46.11 -24.39
CA PRO A 46 -1.73 -46.15 -25.66
C PRO A 46 -3.19 -46.61 -25.54
N ALA A 47 -3.62 -47.12 -24.37
CA ALA A 47 -4.96 -47.64 -24.17
C ALA A 47 -5.94 -46.52 -23.79
N TYR A 48 -6.79 -46.11 -24.74
CA TYR A 48 -7.86 -45.15 -24.50
C TYR A 48 -9.05 -45.80 -23.78
N LEU A 49 -9.57 -45.14 -22.74
CA LEU A 49 -10.60 -45.70 -21.85
C LEU A 49 -11.98 -45.60 -22.49
N ARG A 50 -12.77 -46.68 -22.36
CA ARG A 50 -14.17 -46.69 -22.79
C ARG A 50 -14.99 -45.77 -21.88
N GLY A 51 -15.83 -44.92 -22.47
CA GLY A 51 -16.71 -43.99 -21.75
C GLY A 51 -16.19 -42.54 -21.66
N SER A 52 -14.99 -42.22 -22.15
CA SER A 52 -14.43 -40.87 -22.11
C SER A 52 -15.33 -39.81 -22.76
N ALA A 53 -15.88 -40.06 -23.94
CA ALA A 53 -16.89 -39.17 -24.57
C ALA A 53 -18.12 -38.92 -23.70
N GLN A 54 -18.58 -39.93 -22.95
CA GLN A 54 -19.72 -39.78 -22.04
C GLN A 54 -19.33 -38.95 -20.82
N ALA A 55 -18.13 -39.15 -20.28
CA ALA A 55 -17.61 -38.35 -19.18
C ALA A 55 -17.47 -36.87 -19.57
N ALA A 56 -16.90 -36.57 -20.74
CA ALA A 56 -16.78 -35.20 -21.24
C ALA A 56 -18.13 -34.50 -21.37
N ARG A 57 -19.14 -35.18 -21.94
CA ARG A 57 -20.52 -34.68 -21.99
C ARG A 57 -21.08 -34.42 -20.60
N ARG A 58 -20.93 -35.39 -19.69
CA ARG A 58 -21.45 -35.27 -18.31
C ARG A 58 -20.85 -34.10 -17.54
N ILE A 59 -19.55 -33.83 -17.71
CA ILE A 59 -18.86 -32.69 -17.11
C ILE A 59 -19.42 -31.36 -17.67
N ARG A 60 -19.59 -31.27 -19.00
CA ARG A 60 -20.17 -30.09 -19.64
C ARG A 60 -21.62 -29.84 -19.24
N ASP A 61 -22.43 -30.90 -19.16
CA ASP A 61 -23.83 -30.82 -18.71
C ASP A 61 -23.94 -30.30 -17.27
N ALA A 62 -22.89 -30.49 -16.46
CA ALA A 62 -22.79 -29.93 -15.12
C ALA A 62 -22.26 -28.48 -15.07
N GLY A 63 -22.00 -27.84 -16.23
CA GLY A 63 -21.47 -26.48 -16.35
C GLY A 63 -19.96 -26.37 -16.10
N LEU A 64 -19.22 -27.48 -16.17
CA LEU A 64 -17.79 -27.55 -15.87
C LEU A 64 -16.97 -27.78 -17.14
N ILE A 65 -15.68 -27.45 -17.09
CA ILE A 65 -14.74 -27.61 -18.21
C ILE A 65 -14.05 -28.98 -18.11
N PRO A 66 -14.20 -29.87 -19.10
CA PRO A 66 -13.55 -31.18 -19.09
C PRO A 66 -12.10 -31.08 -19.56
N LEU A 67 -11.14 -31.42 -18.71
CA LEU A 67 -9.75 -31.71 -19.10
C LEU A 67 -9.49 -33.21 -19.00
N GLY A 68 -8.90 -33.80 -20.03
CA GLY A 68 -8.50 -35.20 -20.01
C GLY A 68 -7.13 -35.34 -19.35
N TRP A 69 -6.86 -36.47 -18.69
CA TRP A 69 -5.49 -36.83 -18.33
C TRP A 69 -5.17 -38.28 -18.68
N MET A 70 -3.91 -38.53 -18.99
CA MET A 70 -3.41 -39.87 -19.28
C MET A 70 -2.18 -40.18 -18.46
N TRP A 71 -2.13 -41.40 -17.92
CA TRP A 71 -0.90 -41.88 -17.31
C TRP A 71 0.08 -42.26 -18.42
N LEU A 72 1.16 -41.49 -18.54
CA LEU A 72 2.07 -41.59 -19.68
C LEU A 72 3.11 -42.70 -19.43
N LEU A 73 3.28 -43.59 -20.42
CA LEU A 73 4.24 -44.68 -20.34
C LEU A 73 5.44 -44.46 -21.27
N LEU A 74 5.25 -43.78 -22.39
CA LEU A 74 6.24 -43.61 -23.46
C LEU A 74 6.69 -44.93 -24.09
N ASP A 75 5.87 -45.98 -24.02
CA ASP A 75 6.16 -47.28 -24.66
C ASP A 75 5.72 -47.32 -26.13
N ASP A 76 4.66 -46.57 -26.47
CA ASP A 76 4.15 -46.43 -27.83
C ASP A 76 3.75 -44.98 -28.11
N PRO A 77 4.73 -44.11 -28.45
CA PRO A 77 4.49 -42.68 -28.64
C PRO A 77 3.46 -42.34 -29.72
N GLN A 78 3.30 -43.21 -30.72
CA GLN A 78 2.36 -42.98 -31.82
C GLN A 78 0.91 -43.21 -31.35
N ASN A 79 0.64 -44.32 -30.68
CA ASN A 79 -0.70 -44.57 -30.16
C ASN A 79 -1.03 -43.71 -28.93
N GLU A 80 -0.04 -43.32 -28.13
CA GLU A 80 -0.22 -42.30 -27.09
C GLU A 80 -0.60 -40.94 -27.69
N ALA A 81 0.02 -40.50 -28.79
CA ALA A 81 -0.41 -39.30 -29.51
C ALA A 81 -1.85 -39.43 -30.07
N ARG A 82 -2.24 -40.62 -30.57
CA ARG A 82 -3.63 -40.84 -31.01
C ARG A 82 -4.63 -40.75 -29.86
N ALA A 83 -4.26 -41.17 -28.65
CA ALA A 83 -5.09 -40.99 -27.46
C ALA A 83 -5.30 -39.50 -27.12
N VAL A 84 -4.31 -38.64 -27.38
CA VAL A 84 -4.43 -37.17 -27.27
C VAL A 84 -5.48 -36.67 -28.25
N ALA A 85 -5.35 -36.97 -29.55
CA ALA A 85 -6.32 -36.57 -30.56
C ALA A 85 -7.74 -37.04 -30.19
N ARG A 86 -7.86 -38.29 -29.74
CA ARG A 86 -9.13 -38.88 -29.36
C ARG A 86 -9.81 -38.15 -28.19
N ALA A 87 -9.04 -37.64 -27.22
CA ALA A 87 -9.60 -36.84 -26.14
C ALA A 87 -10.24 -35.55 -26.66
N PHE A 88 -9.60 -34.84 -27.60
CA PHE A 88 -10.21 -33.66 -28.21
C PHE A 88 -11.45 -34.01 -29.04
N GLU A 89 -11.43 -35.11 -29.81
CA GLU A 89 -12.60 -35.62 -30.55
C GLU A 89 -13.78 -35.95 -29.62
N ASP A 90 -13.50 -36.53 -28.44
CA ASP A 90 -14.49 -36.89 -27.43
C ASP A 90 -15.01 -35.67 -26.64
N GLY A 91 -14.47 -34.47 -26.91
CA GLY A 91 -14.92 -33.21 -26.34
C GLY A 91 -14.23 -32.85 -25.04
N PHE A 92 -12.95 -33.16 -24.86
CA PHE A 92 -12.12 -32.55 -23.82
C PHE A 92 -11.50 -31.23 -24.31
N GLU A 93 -11.32 -30.29 -23.40
CA GLU A 93 -10.79 -28.95 -23.68
C GLU A 93 -9.29 -28.82 -23.47
N GLY A 94 -8.63 -29.92 -23.09
CA GLY A 94 -7.20 -30.00 -22.95
C GLY A 94 -6.81 -31.38 -22.46
N LEU A 95 -5.51 -31.68 -22.49
CA LEU A 95 -4.97 -32.94 -22.02
C LEU A 95 -3.76 -32.73 -21.11
N VAL A 96 -3.75 -33.42 -19.97
CA VAL A 96 -2.61 -33.50 -19.06
C VAL A 96 -1.88 -34.82 -19.26
N PHE A 97 -0.58 -34.74 -19.53
CA PHE A 97 0.33 -35.89 -19.46
C PHE A 97 0.81 -36.06 -18.03
N ASP A 98 0.42 -37.17 -17.41
CA ASP A 98 0.90 -37.56 -16.08
C ASP A 98 2.22 -38.33 -16.22
N THR A 99 3.31 -37.58 -16.02
CA THR A 99 4.69 -37.97 -16.31
C THR A 99 5.40 -38.40 -15.03
N GLU A 100 5.51 -39.70 -14.82
CA GLU A 100 6.04 -40.29 -13.60
C GLU A 100 7.17 -41.30 -13.84
N GLY A 101 7.45 -42.16 -12.85
CA GLY A 101 8.48 -43.21 -12.87
C GLY A 101 8.58 -44.02 -14.19
N PRO A 102 7.47 -44.45 -14.83
CA PRO A 102 7.53 -45.19 -16.09
C PRO A 102 8.22 -44.45 -17.25
N CYS A 103 8.25 -43.11 -17.21
CA CYS A 103 8.88 -42.29 -18.24
C CYS A 103 10.40 -42.13 -18.07
N ARG A 104 10.99 -42.60 -16.97
CA ARG A 104 12.41 -42.40 -16.65
C ARG A 104 13.32 -42.95 -17.75
N GLY A 105 14.23 -42.12 -18.26
CA GLY A 105 15.22 -42.47 -19.27
C GLY A 105 14.69 -42.56 -20.70
N LYS A 106 13.39 -42.36 -20.94
CA LYS A 106 12.75 -42.53 -22.26
C LYS A 106 12.76 -41.26 -23.12
N PHE A 107 13.89 -40.56 -23.18
CA PHE A 107 14.03 -39.28 -23.88
C PHE A 107 13.75 -39.37 -25.40
N ASP A 108 14.24 -40.42 -26.08
CA ASP A 108 13.97 -40.60 -27.51
C ASP A 108 12.50 -40.87 -27.81
N ASN A 109 11.82 -41.61 -26.93
CA ASN A 109 10.40 -41.88 -27.05
C ASN A 109 9.57 -40.62 -26.76
N ALA A 110 9.99 -39.79 -25.79
CA ALA A 110 9.38 -38.48 -25.57
C ALA A 110 9.55 -37.55 -26.78
N ARG A 111 10.72 -37.52 -27.42
CA ARG A 111 10.91 -36.80 -28.70
C ARG A 111 10.02 -37.34 -29.81
N ALA A 112 9.83 -38.66 -29.87
CA ALA A 112 8.93 -39.28 -30.84
C ALA A 112 7.46 -38.89 -30.58
N LEU A 113 7.02 -38.84 -29.31
CA LEU A 113 5.70 -38.37 -28.91
C LEU A 113 5.52 -36.90 -29.30
N ALA A 114 6.49 -36.05 -28.99
CA ALA A 114 6.47 -34.63 -29.33
C ALA A 114 6.32 -34.38 -30.85
N ARG A 115 7.04 -35.15 -31.68
CA ARG A 115 6.85 -35.12 -33.14
C ARG A 115 5.45 -35.57 -33.54
N ALA A 116 4.97 -36.69 -32.99
CA ALA A 116 3.65 -37.22 -33.32
C ALA A 116 2.52 -36.25 -32.95
N VAL A 117 2.58 -35.63 -31.77
CA VAL A 117 1.59 -34.63 -31.31
C VAL A 117 1.60 -33.38 -32.18
N ARG A 118 2.78 -32.89 -32.59
CA ARG A 118 2.87 -31.74 -33.51
C ARG A 118 2.21 -32.00 -34.88
N HIS A 119 2.24 -33.24 -35.36
CA HIS A 119 1.56 -33.63 -36.59
C HIS A 119 0.03 -33.67 -36.47
N LEU A 120 -0.52 -33.61 -35.24
CA LEU A 120 -1.97 -33.53 -35.02
C LEU A 120 -2.51 -32.10 -35.18
N GLU A 121 -1.63 -31.10 -35.29
CA GLU A 121 -2.00 -29.68 -35.43
C GLU A 121 -2.94 -29.17 -34.31
N LEU A 122 -2.84 -29.77 -33.12
CA LEU A 122 -3.57 -29.35 -31.93
C LEU A 122 -2.97 -28.07 -31.34
N ASP A 123 -3.81 -27.28 -30.66
CA ASP A 123 -3.35 -26.15 -29.88
C ASP A 123 -2.53 -26.64 -28.66
N LEU A 124 -1.22 -26.47 -28.75
CA LEU A 124 -0.27 -26.90 -27.72
C LEU A 124 -0.47 -26.16 -26.39
N ASN A 125 -1.15 -25.01 -26.39
CA ASN A 125 -1.53 -24.28 -25.16
C ASN A 125 -2.63 -25.00 -24.37
N ARG A 126 -3.18 -26.10 -24.90
CA ARG A 126 -4.19 -26.94 -24.24
C ARG A 126 -3.59 -28.26 -23.76
N LEU A 127 -2.26 -28.40 -23.81
CA LEU A 127 -1.52 -29.56 -23.35
C LEU A 127 -0.68 -29.20 -22.13
N TYR A 128 -0.75 -30.02 -21.09
CA TYR A 128 -0.11 -29.76 -19.80
C TYR A 128 0.77 -30.94 -19.38
N ASN A 129 1.84 -30.66 -18.66
CA ASN A 129 2.74 -31.67 -18.11
C ASN A 129 2.58 -31.74 -16.60
N CYS A 130 2.03 -32.84 -16.07
CA CYS A 130 1.92 -33.09 -14.63
C CYS A 130 3.07 -34.00 -14.19
N SER A 131 3.89 -33.56 -13.22
CA SER A 131 5.05 -34.32 -12.77
C SER A 131 5.55 -33.87 -11.39
N PHE A 132 6.64 -34.47 -10.91
CA PHE A 132 7.21 -34.19 -9.60
C PHE A 132 7.61 -32.71 -9.44
N PRO A 133 7.35 -32.07 -8.28
CA PRO A 133 7.67 -30.66 -8.06
C PRO A 133 9.17 -30.43 -7.85
N ASN A 134 9.88 -31.40 -7.30
CA ASN A 134 11.31 -31.35 -7.01
C ASN A 134 12.16 -31.73 -8.23
N ILE A 135 11.93 -31.09 -9.39
CA ILE A 135 12.49 -31.41 -10.73
C ILE A 135 13.99 -31.75 -10.69
N SER A 136 14.78 -31.01 -9.92
CA SER A 136 16.23 -31.23 -9.77
C SER A 136 16.63 -32.63 -9.28
N HIS A 137 15.73 -33.37 -8.65
CA HIS A 137 15.92 -34.76 -8.20
C HIS A 137 15.38 -35.80 -9.21
N HIS A 138 14.63 -35.35 -10.22
CA HIS A 138 13.97 -36.19 -11.24
C HIS A 138 14.44 -35.85 -12.66
N ARG A 139 15.73 -35.48 -12.83
CA ARG A 139 16.31 -35.10 -14.14
C ARG A 139 16.32 -36.22 -15.18
N ASN A 140 16.03 -37.45 -14.78
CA ASN A 140 15.87 -38.58 -15.67
C ASN A 140 14.46 -38.67 -16.27
N LEU A 141 13.53 -37.78 -15.90
CA LEU A 141 12.27 -37.60 -16.61
C LEU A 141 12.42 -36.60 -17.76
N PRO A 142 11.70 -36.82 -18.88
CA PRO A 142 11.86 -36.03 -20.11
C PRO A 142 11.08 -34.70 -20.05
N TYR A 143 11.37 -33.84 -19.07
CA TYR A 143 10.72 -32.52 -18.95
C TYR A 143 10.98 -31.64 -20.17
N ASP A 144 12.22 -31.61 -20.67
CA ASP A 144 12.62 -30.77 -21.81
C ASP A 144 11.83 -31.16 -23.07
N GLU A 145 11.75 -32.45 -23.37
CA GLU A 145 11.02 -32.99 -24.53
C GLU A 145 9.50 -32.85 -24.42
N LEU A 146 8.93 -32.93 -23.22
CA LEU A 146 7.48 -32.82 -23.04
C LEU A 146 7.03 -31.36 -23.03
N ASN A 147 7.80 -30.46 -22.44
CA ASN A 147 7.44 -29.04 -22.43
C ASN A 147 7.52 -28.38 -23.83
N GLU A 148 8.19 -29.04 -24.77
CA GLU A 148 8.18 -28.72 -26.18
C GLU A 148 6.77 -28.79 -26.82
N ILE A 149 5.87 -29.59 -26.24
CA ILE A 149 4.47 -29.75 -26.66
C ILE A 149 3.45 -29.34 -25.59
N CYS A 150 3.81 -29.35 -24.31
CA CYS A 150 2.95 -28.93 -23.20
C CYS A 150 3.07 -27.42 -22.95
N ARG A 151 2.56 -26.62 -23.89
CA ARG A 151 2.62 -25.15 -23.78
C ARG A 151 1.53 -24.57 -22.88
N GLY A 152 0.52 -25.37 -22.54
CA GLY A 152 -0.53 -24.98 -21.60
C GLY A 152 0.00 -24.78 -20.19
N GLY A 153 1.02 -25.54 -19.78
CA GLY A 153 1.68 -25.31 -18.50
C GLY A 153 2.21 -26.57 -17.82
N LEU A 154 2.89 -26.35 -16.70
CA LEU A 154 3.35 -27.36 -15.77
C LEU A 154 2.34 -27.52 -14.62
N MET A 155 2.05 -28.75 -14.25
CA MET A 155 1.19 -29.12 -13.13
C MET A 155 1.99 -29.90 -12.07
N PRO A 156 2.71 -29.22 -11.16
CA PRO A 156 3.51 -29.92 -10.16
C PRO A 156 2.66 -30.70 -9.16
N MET A 157 3.02 -31.97 -8.92
CA MET A 157 2.38 -32.84 -7.93
C MET A 157 2.79 -32.44 -6.51
N ALA A 158 2.16 -31.41 -5.95
CA ALA A 158 2.41 -30.89 -4.61
C ALA A 158 1.67 -31.74 -3.54
N TYR A 159 2.14 -32.97 -3.33
CA TYR A 159 1.42 -33.98 -2.55
C TYR A 159 1.91 -34.11 -1.10
N GLY A 160 0.99 -34.39 -0.18
CA GLY A 160 1.32 -34.73 1.21
C GLY A 160 2.12 -36.03 1.34
N THR A 161 1.99 -36.93 0.36
CA THR A 161 2.63 -38.26 0.31
C THR A 161 4.17 -38.22 0.28
N PHE A 162 4.79 -37.06 0.04
CA PHE A 162 6.24 -36.90 0.23
C PHE A 162 6.69 -37.05 1.68
N PHE A 163 5.75 -36.96 2.63
CA PHE A 163 5.98 -37.24 4.03
C PHE A 163 5.02 -38.34 4.49
N ALA A 164 5.59 -39.45 4.97
CA ALA A 164 4.82 -40.60 5.42
C ALA A 164 3.97 -40.28 6.67
N PRO A 165 2.88 -41.03 6.92
CA PRO A 165 2.10 -40.92 8.15
C PRO A 165 2.99 -41.01 9.40
N GLY A 166 2.85 -40.05 10.31
CA GLY A 166 3.67 -39.98 11.53
C GLY A 166 5.07 -39.37 11.35
N SER A 167 5.32 -38.70 10.22
CA SER A 167 6.54 -37.90 9.99
C SER A 167 6.89 -37.01 11.21
N PRO A 168 8.16 -36.95 11.63
CA PRO A 168 8.59 -36.11 12.76
C PRO A 168 8.64 -34.62 12.40
N TYR A 169 8.48 -34.28 11.12
CA TYR A 169 8.51 -32.89 10.65
C TYR A 169 7.14 -32.24 10.82
N SER A 170 7.12 -31.00 11.31
CA SER A 170 5.87 -30.22 11.45
C SER A 170 5.19 -29.98 10.11
N TRP A 171 3.87 -29.83 10.11
CA TRP A 171 3.08 -29.50 8.91
C TRP A 171 3.62 -28.26 8.18
N GLU A 172 4.02 -27.25 8.94
CA GLU A 172 4.67 -26.03 8.42
C GLU A 172 5.94 -26.33 7.61
N PHE A 173 6.80 -27.22 8.13
CA PHE A 173 8.01 -27.63 7.43
C PHE A 173 7.68 -28.40 6.16
N GLN A 174 6.71 -29.31 6.24
CA GLN A 174 6.29 -30.13 5.11
C GLN A 174 5.72 -29.26 3.98
N ALA A 175 4.79 -28.35 4.30
CA ALA A 175 4.17 -27.43 3.36
C ALA A 175 5.20 -26.50 2.72
N ARG A 176 6.10 -25.88 3.51
CA ARG A 176 7.19 -25.05 2.98
C ARG A 176 8.08 -25.81 2.01
N ARG A 177 8.44 -27.06 2.37
CA ARG A 177 9.31 -27.89 1.54
C ARG A 177 8.66 -28.21 0.19
N VAL A 178 7.39 -28.59 0.19
CA VAL A 178 6.71 -29.05 -1.03
C VAL A 178 6.22 -27.87 -1.88
N ILE A 179 5.63 -26.84 -1.27
CA ILE A 179 5.10 -25.67 -1.98
C ILE A 179 6.21 -24.67 -2.32
N ASP A 180 6.85 -24.09 -1.32
CA ASP A 180 7.77 -22.97 -1.54
C ASP A 180 9.07 -23.44 -2.20
N GLU A 181 9.71 -24.48 -1.67
CA GLU A 181 11.04 -24.89 -2.12
C GLU A 181 11.00 -25.75 -3.39
N TRP A 182 10.08 -26.72 -3.45
CA TRP A 182 10.00 -27.62 -4.61
C TRP A 182 9.08 -27.08 -5.69
N THR A 183 7.79 -26.84 -5.41
CA THR A 183 6.83 -26.46 -6.45
C THR A 183 7.19 -25.15 -7.12
N TYR A 184 7.42 -24.08 -6.35
CA TYR A 184 7.79 -22.77 -6.91
C TYR A 184 9.31 -22.55 -6.99
N GLY A 185 10.07 -22.97 -5.97
CA GLY A 185 11.51 -22.74 -5.93
C GLY A 185 12.30 -23.49 -7.02
N HIS A 186 12.04 -24.79 -7.23
CA HIS A 186 12.69 -25.50 -8.34
C HIS A 186 12.16 -25.03 -9.69
N TYR A 187 10.88 -24.69 -9.81
CA TYR A 187 10.33 -24.11 -11.02
C TYR A 187 11.12 -22.87 -11.48
N GLU A 188 11.44 -21.93 -10.58
CA GLU A 188 12.25 -20.74 -10.92
C GLU A 188 13.67 -21.10 -11.41
N TYR A 189 14.30 -22.09 -10.79
CA TYR A 189 15.60 -22.57 -11.23
C TYR A 189 15.52 -23.16 -12.65
N TRP A 190 14.50 -23.96 -12.94
CA TRP A 190 14.36 -24.66 -14.22
C TRP A 190 13.87 -23.75 -15.35
N CYS A 191 13.03 -22.77 -15.09
CA CYS A 191 12.63 -21.78 -16.11
C CYS A 191 13.83 -21.01 -16.67
N ARG A 192 14.78 -20.62 -15.82
CA ARG A 192 16.04 -20.00 -16.26
C ARG A 192 16.87 -20.90 -17.16
N ARG A 193 16.86 -22.21 -16.90
CA ARG A 193 17.55 -23.20 -17.74
C ARG A 193 16.82 -23.45 -19.06
N TRP A 194 15.50 -23.50 -19.02
CA TRP A 194 14.66 -23.72 -20.19
C TRP A 194 14.61 -22.52 -21.13
N GLY A 195 14.86 -21.32 -20.62
CA GLY A 195 14.75 -20.08 -21.40
C GLY A 195 13.30 -19.73 -21.77
N TYR A 196 12.33 -20.34 -21.11
CA TYR A 196 10.91 -19.96 -21.14
C TYR A 196 10.26 -20.37 -19.81
N ARG A 197 9.12 -19.72 -19.51
CA ARG A 197 8.36 -19.92 -18.25
C ARG A 197 6.99 -20.51 -18.61
N PRO A 198 6.78 -21.84 -18.49
CA PRO A 198 5.44 -22.41 -18.68
C PRO A 198 4.53 -21.96 -17.55
N PRO A 199 3.24 -21.65 -17.79
CA PRO A 199 2.28 -21.41 -16.70
C PRO A 199 2.33 -22.54 -15.67
N ILE A 200 2.21 -22.22 -14.38
CA ILE A 200 2.32 -23.19 -13.27
C ILE A 200 0.97 -23.37 -12.56
N TYR A 201 0.56 -24.63 -12.40
CA TYR A 201 -0.76 -25.01 -11.88
C TYR A 201 -0.63 -26.15 -10.85
N PRO A 202 -0.35 -25.85 -9.58
CA PRO A 202 -0.11 -26.87 -8.56
C PRO A 202 -1.27 -27.86 -8.38
N VAL A 203 -0.93 -29.13 -8.18
CA VAL A 203 -1.88 -30.22 -7.89
C VAL A 203 -1.67 -30.66 -6.45
N LEU A 204 -2.64 -30.41 -5.57
CA LEU A 204 -2.59 -30.80 -4.16
C LEU A 204 -3.16 -32.21 -3.96
N ALA A 205 -2.57 -32.97 -3.04
CA ALA A 205 -3.11 -34.24 -2.54
C ALA A 205 -3.12 -34.19 -1.00
N PRO A 206 -4.28 -33.91 -0.37
CA PRO A 206 -4.37 -33.68 1.08
C PRO A 206 -4.39 -34.98 1.90
N TYR A 207 -3.39 -35.83 1.68
CA TYR A 207 -3.20 -37.12 2.36
C TYR A 207 -1.74 -37.58 2.27
N HIS A 208 -1.35 -38.49 3.17
CA HIS A 208 0.05 -38.91 3.38
C HIS A 208 0.40 -40.31 2.87
N ASP A 209 -0.59 -41.10 2.43
CA ASP A 209 -0.38 -42.45 1.91
C ASP A 209 -0.88 -42.60 0.46
N GLU A 210 -0.39 -43.63 -0.24
CA GLU A 210 -0.74 -43.90 -1.65
C GLU A 210 -2.23 -44.19 -1.90
N TYR A 211 -2.97 -44.52 -0.84
CA TYR A 211 -4.39 -44.88 -0.91
C TYR A 211 -5.33 -43.76 -0.46
N GLY A 212 -4.81 -42.66 0.11
CA GLY A 212 -5.63 -41.60 0.69
C GLY A 212 -6.42 -42.01 1.94
N SER A 213 -5.89 -43.00 2.69
CA SER A 213 -6.46 -43.48 3.95
C SER A 213 -6.07 -42.60 5.13
N VAL A 214 -4.89 -41.96 5.06
CA VAL A 214 -4.40 -41.01 6.06
C VAL A 214 -4.52 -39.60 5.50
N ARG A 215 -5.67 -38.98 5.76
CA ARG A 215 -6.03 -37.65 5.25
C ARG A 215 -5.51 -36.55 6.16
N MET A 216 -5.19 -35.40 5.58
CA MET A 216 -4.89 -34.19 6.34
C MET A 216 -6.15 -33.72 7.08
N SER A 217 -5.97 -33.19 8.29
CA SER A 217 -7.05 -32.47 8.98
C SER A 217 -7.27 -31.08 8.34
N PRO A 218 -8.39 -30.40 8.60
CA PRO A 218 -8.59 -29.02 8.16
C PRO A 218 -7.46 -28.08 8.61
N GLU A 219 -6.96 -28.24 9.84
CA GLU A 219 -5.88 -27.40 10.38
C GLU A 219 -4.56 -27.63 9.63
N GLU A 220 -4.22 -28.88 9.35
CA GLU A 220 -3.04 -29.21 8.55
C GLU A 220 -3.18 -28.68 7.11
N PHE A 221 -4.32 -28.92 6.47
CA PHE A 221 -4.52 -28.51 5.10
C PHE A 221 -4.55 -26.99 4.94
N GLN A 222 -5.05 -26.26 5.94
CA GLN A 222 -4.97 -24.79 5.96
C GLN A 222 -3.52 -24.28 5.87
N VAL A 223 -2.56 -24.95 6.53
CA VAL A 223 -1.14 -24.60 6.43
C VAL A 223 -0.62 -24.71 4.98
N TRP A 224 -1.03 -25.77 4.28
CA TRP A 224 -0.67 -25.94 2.87
C TRP A 224 -1.32 -24.88 1.97
N LEU A 225 -2.58 -24.52 2.23
CA LEU A 225 -3.27 -23.46 1.52
C LEU A 225 -2.67 -22.08 1.80
N ASP A 226 -2.33 -21.75 3.04
CA ASP A 226 -1.70 -20.47 3.38
C ASP A 226 -0.37 -20.29 2.63
N ARG A 227 0.42 -21.36 2.54
CA ARG A 227 1.65 -21.37 1.75
C ARG A 227 1.39 -21.23 0.25
N LEU A 228 0.41 -21.94 -0.29
CA LEU A 228 0.03 -21.81 -1.70
C LEU A 228 -0.48 -20.40 -2.03
N ALA A 229 -1.28 -19.79 -1.15
CA ALA A 229 -1.83 -18.45 -1.33
C ALA A 229 -0.74 -17.38 -1.43
N ALA A 230 0.40 -17.55 -0.75
CA ALA A 230 1.54 -16.66 -0.84
C ALA A 230 2.14 -16.53 -2.25
N HIS A 231 1.84 -17.49 -3.15
CA HIS A 231 2.30 -17.49 -4.54
C HIS A 231 1.24 -17.03 -5.55
N ASN A 232 0.07 -16.56 -5.09
CA ASN A 232 -0.99 -15.99 -5.92
C ASN A 232 -1.36 -16.84 -7.17
N PRO A 233 -1.70 -18.13 -7.03
CA PRO A 233 -2.03 -18.96 -8.19
C PRO A 233 -3.32 -18.49 -8.87
N THR A 234 -3.36 -18.52 -10.21
CA THR A 234 -4.60 -18.31 -10.99
C THR A 234 -5.44 -19.59 -11.07
N PHE A 235 -4.80 -20.75 -10.89
CA PHE A 235 -5.45 -22.06 -10.85
C PHE A 235 -4.67 -23.04 -9.97
N PHE A 236 -5.38 -23.86 -9.21
CA PHE A 236 -4.85 -25.07 -8.56
C PHE A 236 -5.88 -26.20 -8.65
N SER A 237 -5.44 -27.44 -8.44
CA SER A 237 -6.33 -28.60 -8.49
C SER A 237 -6.06 -29.60 -7.38
N ILE A 238 -7.01 -30.50 -7.13
CA ILE A 238 -6.93 -31.48 -6.03
C ILE A 238 -7.09 -32.89 -6.57
N PHE A 239 -6.12 -33.75 -6.24
CA PHE A 239 -6.06 -35.15 -6.62
C PHE A 239 -6.32 -36.04 -5.40
N THR A 240 -7.34 -36.91 -5.34
CA THR A 240 -8.41 -37.18 -6.32
C THR A 240 -9.75 -37.29 -5.60
N ALA A 241 -10.86 -37.04 -6.32
CA ALA A 241 -12.22 -36.95 -5.77
C ALA A 241 -12.64 -38.14 -4.88
N ALA A 242 -12.09 -39.34 -5.13
CA ALA A 242 -12.40 -40.52 -4.32
C ALA A 242 -11.95 -40.44 -2.85
N VAL A 243 -10.98 -39.59 -2.52
CA VAL A 243 -10.36 -39.56 -1.19
C VAL A 243 -10.30 -38.16 -0.55
N ILE A 244 -10.86 -37.14 -1.22
CA ILE A 244 -11.02 -35.81 -0.63
C ILE A 244 -12.00 -35.90 0.54
N ASP A 245 -11.57 -35.44 1.72
CA ASP A 245 -12.43 -35.34 2.89
C ASP A 245 -13.42 -34.18 2.74
N ASP A 246 -14.70 -34.42 3.07
CA ASP A 246 -15.73 -33.38 3.04
C ASP A 246 -15.42 -32.22 3.99
N ALA A 247 -14.67 -32.48 5.06
CA ALA A 247 -14.23 -31.45 6.01
C ALA A 247 -13.31 -30.39 5.38
N LEU A 248 -12.66 -30.70 4.24
CA LEU A 248 -11.76 -29.77 3.55
C LEU A 248 -12.48 -28.86 2.55
N LEU A 249 -13.72 -29.20 2.15
CA LEU A 249 -14.44 -28.46 1.10
C LEU A 249 -14.61 -26.96 1.40
N PRO A 250 -14.92 -26.52 2.63
CA PRO A 250 -14.97 -25.09 2.94
C PRO A 250 -13.64 -24.38 2.66
N LEU A 251 -12.51 -24.99 3.03
CA LEU A 251 -11.18 -24.40 2.82
C LEU A 251 -10.85 -24.27 1.33
N ILE A 252 -11.22 -25.29 0.54
CA ILE A 252 -11.03 -25.30 -0.91
C ILE A 252 -11.91 -24.22 -1.55
N ARG A 253 -13.17 -24.10 -1.12
CA ARG A 253 -14.12 -23.09 -1.61
C ARG A 253 -13.62 -21.67 -1.32
N ASP A 254 -13.13 -21.45 -0.11
CA ASP A 254 -12.80 -20.11 0.39
C ASP A 254 -11.37 -19.69 0.00
N PHE A 255 -10.59 -20.57 -0.64
CA PHE A 255 -9.24 -20.26 -1.15
C PHE A 255 -9.26 -19.15 -2.22
N PRO A 256 -8.45 -18.09 -2.06
CA PRO A 256 -8.37 -16.96 -3.00
C PRO A 256 -7.48 -17.29 -4.21
N LEU A 257 -7.97 -16.99 -5.42
CA LEU A 257 -7.19 -17.09 -6.67
C LEU A 257 -6.84 -15.69 -7.18
N ALA A 258 -5.71 -15.58 -7.87
CA ALA A 258 -5.33 -14.36 -8.57
C ALA A 258 -6.18 -14.17 -9.84
N GLU A 259 -6.61 -12.94 -10.10
CA GLU A 259 -7.26 -12.56 -11.36
C GLU A 259 -6.24 -12.50 -12.51
N VAL A 260 -6.62 -12.99 -13.70
CA VAL A 260 -5.83 -12.77 -14.91
C VAL A 260 -6.06 -11.35 -15.38
N LEU A 261 -5.00 -10.54 -15.29
CA LEU A 261 -4.96 -9.17 -15.80
C LEU A 261 -4.81 -9.18 -17.34
N GLU A 262 -5.86 -9.49 -18.08
CA GLU A 262 -5.99 -9.05 -19.48
C GLU A 262 -6.97 -7.85 -19.52
N ASP A 263 -6.65 -6.86 -20.37
CA ASP A 263 -7.30 -5.54 -20.56
C ASP A 263 -6.83 -4.37 -19.66
N LEU A 264 -5.51 -4.12 -19.60
CA LEU A 264 -5.05 -2.75 -19.36
C LEU A 264 -5.17 -1.96 -20.67
N PRO A 265 -5.92 -0.84 -20.73
CA PRO A 265 -5.94 0.01 -21.91
C PRO A 265 -4.51 0.46 -22.23
N VAL A 266 -4.12 0.41 -23.50
CA VAL A 266 -2.86 1.01 -23.96
C VAL A 266 -2.97 2.51 -23.72
N PRO A 267 -2.13 3.11 -22.87
CA PRO A 267 -2.19 4.54 -22.62
C PRO A 267 -1.85 5.29 -23.90
N GLU A 268 -2.75 6.17 -24.37
CA GLU A 268 -2.49 7.01 -25.55
C GLU A 268 -1.20 7.83 -25.40
N ARG A 269 -0.85 8.18 -24.15
CA ARG A 269 0.33 8.94 -23.81
C ARG A 269 0.97 8.44 -22.52
N VAL A 270 2.30 8.33 -22.53
CA VAL A 270 3.12 8.10 -21.33
C VAL A 270 4.32 9.04 -21.32
N TYR A 271 4.88 9.24 -20.13
CA TYR A 271 6.08 10.01 -19.86
C TYR A 271 7.19 9.08 -19.39
N VAL A 272 8.42 9.35 -19.81
CA VAL A 272 9.61 8.66 -19.29
C VAL A 272 9.86 9.11 -17.85
N ARG A 273 9.75 8.19 -16.88
CA ARG A 273 9.97 8.50 -15.45
C ARG A 273 11.35 8.10 -14.93
N ALA A 274 12.10 7.27 -15.67
CA ALA A 274 13.45 6.87 -15.29
C ALA A 274 14.42 8.05 -15.49
N LEU A 275 15.20 8.41 -14.46
CA LEU A 275 16.13 9.55 -14.52
C LEU A 275 17.26 9.33 -15.51
N GLU A 276 17.70 8.08 -15.69
CA GLU A 276 18.68 7.73 -16.71
C GLU A 276 18.10 7.76 -18.14
N GLY A 277 16.82 8.09 -18.29
CA GLY A 277 16.07 7.95 -19.51
C GLY A 277 15.70 6.49 -19.80
N VAL A 278 15.25 6.23 -21.03
CA VAL A 278 14.93 4.87 -21.48
C VAL A 278 15.54 4.59 -22.84
N VAL A 279 15.89 3.32 -23.06
CA VAL A 279 16.28 2.78 -24.35
C VAL A 279 15.05 2.16 -25.00
N LEU A 280 14.82 2.47 -26.27
CA LEU A 280 13.84 1.82 -27.13
C LEU A 280 14.48 0.61 -27.80
N TYR A 281 13.86 -0.55 -27.64
CA TYR A 281 14.32 -1.83 -28.17
C TYR A 281 13.51 -2.24 -29.39
N HIS A 282 14.13 -2.97 -30.32
CA HIS A 282 13.43 -3.50 -31.49
C HIS A 282 12.37 -4.55 -31.11
N ARG A 283 12.59 -5.30 -30.03
CA ARG A 283 11.70 -6.35 -29.50
C ARG A 283 11.58 -6.14 -27.99
N PRO A 284 10.50 -6.60 -27.33
CA PRO A 284 10.36 -6.53 -25.89
C PRO A 284 11.26 -7.57 -25.22
N ASP A 285 12.55 -7.29 -25.25
CA ASP A 285 13.63 -8.15 -24.78
C ASP A 285 14.87 -7.25 -24.54
N PRO A 286 15.45 -7.22 -23.32
CA PRO A 286 16.62 -6.38 -23.01
C PRO A 286 17.88 -6.74 -23.81
N ALA A 287 17.95 -7.96 -24.36
CA ALA A 287 19.02 -8.42 -25.25
C ALA A 287 18.78 -8.01 -26.72
N SER A 288 17.64 -7.42 -27.05
CA SER A 288 17.29 -6.97 -28.38
C SER A 288 18.13 -5.77 -28.83
N LEU A 289 18.10 -5.50 -30.14
CA LEU A 289 18.75 -4.34 -30.74
C LEU A 289 18.22 -3.04 -30.10
N ARG A 290 19.15 -2.23 -29.59
CA ARG A 290 18.89 -0.91 -29.01
C ARG A 290 18.82 0.14 -30.11
N LEU A 291 17.64 0.72 -30.31
CA LEU A 291 17.35 1.64 -31.41
C LEU A 291 17.79 3.07 -31.07
N LYS A 292 17.21 3.63 -30.01
CA LYS A 292 17.36 5.02 -29.59
C LYS A 292 17.19 5.11 -28.07
N ALA A 293 17.75 6.14 -27.44
CA ALA A 293 17.39 6.49 -26.08
C ALA A 293 16.79 7.89 -26.02
N VAL A 294 15.86 8.08 -25.09
CA VAL A 294 15.16 9.34 -24.81
C VAL A 294 15.30 9.72 -23.35
N ILE A 295 15.23 11.01 -23.05
CA ILE A 295 15.47 11.56 -21.72
C ILE A 295 14.26 11.40 -20.81
N TYR A 296 14.48 11.54 -19.51
CA TYR A 296 13.43 11.75 -18.51
C TYR A 296 12.45 12.86 -18.94
N GLY A 297 11.16 12.69 -18.64
CA GLY A 297 10.08 13.61 -19.01
C GLY A 297 9.62 13.53 -20.48
N THR A 298 10.35 12.81 -21.35
CA THR A 298 9.95 12.67 -22.76
C THR A 298 8.55 12.06 -22.86
N THR A 299 7.70 12.67 -23.68
CA THR A 299 6.37 12.14 -24.00
C THR A 299 6.46 11.09 -25.11
N LEU A 300 5.76 9.97 -24.92
CA LEU A 300 5.69 8.86 -25.85
C LEU A 300 4.21 8.48 -26.11
N GLU A 301 3.87 8.17 -27.35
CA GLU A 301 2.56 7.63 -27.72
C GLU A 301 2.58 6.12 -27.47
N GLY A 302 1.63 5.59 -26.69
CA GLY A 302 1.50 4.14 -26.47
C GLY A 302 0.76 3.48 -27.63
N LEU A 303 1.28 2.35 -28.10
CA LEU A 303 0.76 1.62 -29.27
C LEU A 303 0.25 0.22 -28.94
N ASP A 304 0.94 -0.51 -28.05
CA ASP A 304 0.63 -1.92 -27.75
C ASP A 304 1.29 -2.38 -26.44
N TRP A 305 0.79 -3.46 -25.84
CA TRP A 305 1.39 -4.09 -24.66
C TRP A 305 2.02 -5.44 -25.01
N PHE A 306 3.07 -5.79 -24.28
CA PHE A 306 3.58 -7.15 -24.20
C PHE A 306 3.94 -7.44 -22.75
N VAL A 307 3.47 -8.57 -22.22
CA VAL A 307 3.74 -8.98 -20.85
C VAL A 307 4.58 -10.25 -20.91
N GLU A 308 5.77 -10.19 -20.34
CA GLU A 308 6.63 -11.36 -20.21
C GLU A 308 6.03 -12.36 -19.19
N PRO A 309 6.31 -13.66 -19.33
CA PRO A 309 5.84 -14.68 -18.40
C PRO A 309 6.31 -14.50 -16.93
N ASP A 310 7.31 -13.66 -16.69
CA ASP A 310 7.79 -13.28 -15.36
C ASP A 310 6.99 -12.12 -14.72
N GLY A 311 6.11 -11.47 -15.48
CA GLY A 311 5.31 -10.32 -15.06
C GLY A 311 5.91 -8.98 -15.49
N ASP A 312 7.09 -8.96 -16.12
CA ASP A 312 7.65 -7.73 -16.67
C ASP A 312 6.82 -7.25 -17.85
N ARG A 313 6.48 -5.96 -17.83
CA ARG A 313 5.60 -5.35 -18.82
C ARG A 313 6.42 -4.49 -19.77
N TRP A 314 6.16 -4.63 -21.05
CA TRP A 314 6.73 -3.83 -22.12
C TRP A 314 5.64 -3.07 -22.84
N LEU A 315 5.85 -1.77 -23.00
CA LEU A 315 5.00 -0.90 -23.79
C LEU A 315 5.67 -0.68 -25.15
N ARG A 316 4.93 -0.95 -26.22
CA ARG A 316 5.31 -0.49 -27.55
C ARG A 316 4.94 0.98 -27.67
N VAL A 317 5.89 1.81 -28.04
CA VAL A 317 5.75 3.26 -28.05
C VAL A 317 6.20 3.87 -29.37
N ARG A 318 5.69 5.07 -29.68
CA ARG A 318 6.19 5.95 -30.74
C ARG A 318 6.69 7.26 -30.14
N THR A 319 7.87 7.70 -30.58
CA THR A 319 8.40 9.04 -30.27
C THR A 319 7.84 10.08 -31.23
N GLU A 320 7.97 11.37 -30.89
CA GLU A 320 7.52 12.49 -31.74
C GLU A 320 8.15 12.47 -33.15
N ASP A 321 9.42 12.06 -33.26
CA ASP A 321 10.11 11.89 -34.56
C ASP A 321 9.73 10.60 -35.31
N GLY A 322 8.73 9.86 -34.84
CA GLY A 322 8.15 8.69 -35.52
C GLY A 322 8.85 7.36 -35.27
N MET A 323 9.88 7.30 -34.40
CA MET A 323 10.56 6.06 -34.06
C MET A 323 9.65 5.16 -33.23
N VAL A 324 9.48 3.91 -33.65
CA VAL A 324 8.70 2.89 -32.92
C VAL A 324 9.63 1.89 -32.27
N GLY A 325 9.43 1.61 -30.98
CA GLY A 325 10.19 0.62 -30.24
C GLY A 325 9.48 0.16 -28.97
N TRP A 326 10.11 -0.75 -28.25
CA TRP A 326 9.63 -1.30 -27.00
C TRP A 326 10.40 -0.72 -25.82
N VAL A 327 9.70 -0.40 -24.73
CA VAL A 327 10.26 0.09 -23.47
C VAL A 327 9.65 -0.67 -22.30
N LEU A 328 10.42 -0.88 -21.24
CA LEU A 328 9.89 -1.42 -19.98
C LEU A 328 8.86 -0.45 -19.39
N ALA A 329 7.66 -0.94 -19.16
CA ALA A 329 6.51 -0.18 -18.66
C ALA A 329 6.80 0.50 -17.33
N GLU A 330 7.55 -0.17 -16.45
CA GLU A 330 7.97 0.36 -15.14
C GLU A 330 8.79 1.65 -15.24
N LYS A 331 9.47 1.87 -16.37
CA LYS A 331 10.25 3.08 -16.66
C LYS A 331 9.41 4.20 -17.26
N THR A 332 8.11 3.99 -17.40
CA THR A 332 7.13 4.97 -17.91
C THR A 332 6.05 5.30 -16.88
N SER A 333 5.35 6.40 -17.06
CA SER A 333 4.24 6.87 -16.21
C SER A 333 3.14 7.50 -17.07
N GLN A 334 1.87 7.36 -16.70
CA GLN A 334 0.77 8.12 -17.34
C GLN A 334 0.67 9.56 -16.79
N VAL A 335 1.28 9.81 -15.63
CA VAL A 335 1.36 11.14 -15.02
C VAL A 335 2.71 11.74 -15.35
N ASP A 336 2.72 13.01 -15.75
CA ASP A 336 3.95 13.78 -15.96
C ASP A 336 4.79 13.74 -14.66
N PRO A 337 6.03 13.24 -14.71
CA PRO A 337 6.86 13.13 -13.53
C PRO A 337 7.38 14.50 -13.04
N GLY A 338 7.11 15.59 -13.75
CA GLY A 338 7.57 16.94 -13.42
C GLY A 338 9.07 17.10 -13.71
N PRO A 339 9.71 18.18 -13.24
CA PRO A 339 11.15 18.38 -13.42
C PRO A 339 11.96 17.29 -12.69
N PRO A 340 13.22 17.04 -13.12
CA PRO A 340 14.13 16.16 -12.39
C PRO A 340 14.29 16.59 -10.91
N PRO A 341 14.58 15.66 -9.99
CA PRO A 341 14.68 15.98 -8.57
C PRO A 341 15.82 16.97 -8.30
N THR A 342 15.52 18.03 -7.55
CA THR A 342 16.53 18.94 -7.02
C THR A 342 17.40 18.18 -6.02
N LEU A 343 18.72 18.26 -6.18
CA LEU A 343 19.68 17.59 -5.30
C LEU A 343 20.42 18.63 -4.47
N SER A 344 20.48 18.45 -3.15
CA SER A 344 21.28 19.31 -2.26
C SER A 344 22.74 19.35 -2.72
N PRO A 345 23.45 20.49 -2.60
CA PRO A 345 24.80 20.66 -3.18
C PRO A 345 25.77 19.52 -2.79
N PRO A 346 26.60 19.02 -3.73
CA PRO A 346 27.56 17.99 -3.40
C PRO A 346 28.65 18.54 -2.45
N PRO A 347 29.29 17.69 -1.63
CA PRO A 347 30.42 18.11 -0.80
C PRO A 347 31.52 18.79 -1.64
N PRO A 348 32.22 19.80 -1.09
CA PRO A 348 33.32 20.45 -1.79
C PRO A 348 34.39 19.44 -2.22
N ALA A 349 34.77 19.47 -3.50
CA ALA A 349 35.84 18.61 -3.99
C ALA A 349 37.19 19.03 -3.37
N PRO A 350 38.07 18.08 -3.01
CA PRO A 350 39.44 18.41 -2.60
C PRO A 350 40.18 19.23 -3.66
N PRO A 351 41.14 20.08 -3.27
CA PRO A 351 41.89 20.88 -4.23
C PRO A 351 42.52 20.05 -5.35
N GLY A 352 42.25 20.42 -6.60
CA GLY A 352 42.76 19.73 -7.79
C GLY A 352 42.00 18.48 -8.22
N GLN A 353 40.88 18.14 -7.56
CA GLN A 353 40.07 16.96 -7.86
C GLN A 353 38.68 17.34 -8.39
N VAL A 354 38.06 16.46 -9.18
CA VAL A 354 36.64 16.54 -9.56
C VAL A 354 35.91 15.31 -9.05
N THR A 355 34.96 15.52 -8.14
CA THR A 355 34.14 14.44 -7.56
C THR A 355 32.77 14.34 -8.23
N HIS A 356 32.28 15.42 -8.85
CA HIS A 356 30.99 15.50 -9.53
C HIS A 356 31.11 16.30 -10.82
N VAL A 357 30.31 15.94 -11.81
CA VAL A 357 30.15 16.67 -13.07
C VAL A 357 28.67 16.78 -13.41
N TRP A 358 28.33 17.75 -14.25
CA TRP A 358 26.97 18.01 -14.72
C TRP A 358 26.94 17.96 -16.23
N THR A 359 25.89 17.39 -16.80
CA THR A 359 25.68 17.39 -18.25
C THR A 359 25.31 18.79 -18.73
N GLU A 360 25.95 19.30 -19.77
CA GLU A 360 25.64 20.64 -20.31
C GLU A 360 24.43 20.62 -21.27
N GLN A 361 24.07 19.42 -21.74
CA GLN A 361 23.00 19.18 -22.70
C GLN A 361 22.54 17.72 -22.60
N GLU A 362 21.57 17.33 -23.43
CA GLU A 362 21.23 15.92 -23.55
C GLU A 362 22.41 15.07 -24.03
N VAL A 363 22.66 13.95 -23.35
CA VAL A 363 23.82 13.11 -23.66
C VAL A 363 23.53 11.63 -23.45
N ASN A 364 23.97 10.80 -24.41
CA ASN A 364 23.81 9.35 -24.34
C ASN A 364 24.64 8.77 -23.20
N TYR A 365 24.01 7.96 -22.35
CA TYR A 365 24.65 7.26 -21.25
C TYR A 365 24.95 5.80 -21.63
N ARG A 366 26.15 5.32 -21.32
CA ARG A 366 26.65 4.05 -21.87
C ARG A 366 27.24 3.12 -20.82
N ASN A 367 27.21 1.81 -21.06
CA ASN A 367 27.88 0.84 -20.18
C ASN A 367 29.38 0.66 -20.47
N ARG A 368 29.88 1.22 -21.59
CA ARG A 368 31.28 1.20 -22.02
C ARG A 368 31.65 2.53 -22.70
N PRO A 369 32.92 2.97 -22.67
CA PRO A 369 33.37 4.24 -23.24
C PRO A 369 33.54 4.17 -24.78
N VAL A 370 32.49 3.77 -25.48
CA VAL A 370 32.50 3.64 -26.95
C VAL A 370 31.10 3.87 -27.53
N VAL A 371 31.04 4.55 -28.68
CA VAL A 371 29.79 4.82 -29.40
C VAL A 371 29.39 3.59 -30.23
N ARG A 372 28.51 2.75 -29.69
CA ARG A 372 27.89 1.59 -30.36
C ARG A 372 26.44 1.40 -29.90
N HIS A 373 25.61 0.69 -30.66
CA HIS A 373 24.22 0.46 -30.26
C HIS A 373 24.10 -0.36 -28.97
N ASP A 374 24.93 -1.42 -28.83
CA ASP A 374 24.92 -2.32 -27.67
C ASP A 374 25.44 -1.72 -26.37
N THR A 375 26.01 -0.50 -26.41
CA THR A 375 26.51 0.17 -25.22
C THR A 375 25.54 1.16 -24.60
N LEU A 376 24.46 1.52 -25.30
CA LEU A 376 23.50 2.54 -24.85
C LEU A 376 22.66 2.02 -23.68
N ILE A 377 22.69 2.67 -22.52
CA ILE A 377 21.86 2.29 -21.36
C ILE A 377 20.82 3.35 -21.02
N GLY A 378 20.90 4.53 -21.62
CA GLY A 378 19.97 5.63 -21.41
C GLY A 378 20.42 6.90 -22.13
N ARG A 379 19.72 8.00 -21.86
CA ARG A 379 20.05 9.35 -22.32
C ARG A 379 19.69 10.31 -21.20
N LEU A 380 20.66 11.10 -20.76
CA LEU A 380 20.50 12.02 -19.66
C LEU A 380 19.97 13.36 -20.17
N TYR A 381 19.13 14.00 -19.37
CA TYR A 381 18.66 15.37 -19.53
C TYR A 381 19.79 16.37 -19.21
N PRO A 382 19.73 17.62 -19.69
CA PRO A 382 20.68 18.67 -19.29
C PRO A 382 20.73 18.83 -17.77
N GLU A 383 21.87 19.26 -17.23
CA GLU A 383 22.08 19.49 -15.79
C GLU A 383 22.00 18.25 -14.88
N ALA A 384 21.88 17.04 -15.45
CA ALA A 384 21.95 15.80 -14.69
C ALA A 384 23.30 15.71 -13.93
N ARG A 385 23.21 15.52 -12.60
CA ARG A 385 24.39 15.42 -11.73
C ARG A 385 24.93 14.00 -11.70
N LEU A 386 26.24 13.90 -11.93
CA LEU A 386 26.97 12.65 -12.07
C LEU A 386 28.10 12.60 -11.06
N ARG A 387 28.13 11.58 -10.20
CA ARG A 387 29.27 11.30 -9.33
C ARG A 387 30.38 10.65 -10.14
N VAL A 388 31.59 11.17 -10.06
CA VAL A 388 32.78 10.57 -10.66
C VAL A 388 33.18 9.34 -9.84
N ILE A 389 33.30 8.19 -10.49
CA ILE A 389 33.68 6.92 -9.84
C ILE A 389 35.02 6.35 -10.35
N GLU A 390 35.71 7.10 -11.21
CA GLU A 390 37.14 6.90 -11.50
C GLU A 390 38.03 7.84 -10.68
N ASP A 391 39.34 7.80 -10.91
CA ASP A 391 40.29 8.68 -10.23
C ASP A 391 39.92 10.17 -10.45
N PRO A 392 39.64 10.94 -9.36
CA PRO A 392 39.20 12.33 -9.46
C PRO A 392 40.21 13.30 -10.10
N ILE A 393 41.50 13.00 -10.03
CA ILE A 393 42.56 13.81 -10.65
C ILE A 393 42.60 13.52 -12.16
N LEU A 394 42.48 12.24 -12.54
CA LEU A 394 42.36 11.85 -13.94
C LEU A 394 41.07 12.41 -14.58
N ALA A 395 39.95 12.36 -13.85
CA ALA A 395 38.69 12.91 -14.30
C ALA A 395 38.81 14.41 -14.58
N ARG A 396 39.45 15.19 -13.69
CA ARG A 396 39.75 16.62 -13.89
C ARG A 396 40.45 16.88 -15.23
N GLN A 397 41.39 16.02 -15.61
CA GLN A 397 42.13 16.16 -16.87
C GLN A 397 41.30 15.82 -18.11
N LYS A 398 40.17 15.14 -17.97
CA LYS A 398 39.31 14.68 -19.07
C LYS A 398 38.09 15.57 -19.29
N VAL A 399 37.54 16.20 -18.25
CA VAL A 399 36.36 17.08 -18.33
C VAL A 399 36.54 18.12 -19.46
N GLY A 400 35.50 18.27 -20.29
CA GLY A 400 35.49 19.15 -21.46
C GLY A 400 36.28 18.66 -22.69
N LYS A 401 37.03 17.55 -22.61
CA LYS A 401 37.90 17.11 -23.72
C LYS A 401 37.22 16.14 -24.69
N ILE A 402 37.24 16.50 -25.98
CA ILE A 402 36.74 15.67 -27.08
C ILE A 402 37.46 14.32 -27.11
N GLY A 403 36.70 13.24 -27.29
CA GLY A 403 37.22 11.87 -27.38
C GLY A 403 37.53 11.21 -26.03
N GLN A 404 37.47 11.94 -24.92
CA GLN A 404 37.64 11.38 -23.57
C GLN A 404 36.31 10.94 -22.96
N TRP A 405 36.37 9.96 -22.07
CA TRP A 405 35.20 9.41 -21.37
C TRP A 405 35.43 9.39 -19.87
N LEU A 406 34.36 9.70 -19.12
CA LEU A 406 34.34 9.62 -17.67
C LEU A 406 33.51 8.42 -17.22
N ASN A 407 34.02 7.67 -16.25
CA ASN A 407 33.25 6.65 -15.53
C ASN A 407 32.53 7.31 -14.36
N VAL A 408 31.20 7.25 -14.39
CA VAL A 408 30.32 8.02 -13.51
C VAL A 408 29.16 7.17 -12.99
N GLN A 409 28.48 7.70 -11.98
CA GLN A 409 27.20 7.19 -11.50
C GLN A 409 26.20 8.34 -11.47
N LEU A 410 25.02 8.11 -12.05
CA LEU A 410 23.92 9.08 -11.97
C LEU A 410 23.40 9.17 -10.53
N GLU A 411 23.23 10.37 -10.02
CA GLU A 411 22.64 10.60 -8.69
C GLU A 411 21.13 10.83 -8.76
N PRO A 412 20.35 10.51 -7.70
CA PRO A 412 20.78 10.03 -6.39
C PRO A 412 21.15 8.53 -6.33
N ASP A 413 20.43 7.65 -7.03
CA ASP A 413 20.62 6.18 -6.99
C ASP A 413 20.63 5.56 -8.40
N GLY A 414 21.11 6.31 -9.39
CA GLY A 414 21.11 5.91 -10.78
C GLY A 414 22.22 4.90 -11.16
N PRO A 415 22.13 4.33 -12.38
CA PRO A 415 23.07 3.32 -12.83
C PRO A 415 24.48 3.88 -13.01
N LYS A 416 25.49 3.01 -12.87
CA LYS A 416 26.89 3.29 -13.23
C LYS A 416 27.08 3.18 -14.73
N GLY A 417 27.92 4.02 -15.29
CA GLY A 417 28.15 4.06 -16.72
C GLY A 417 29.25 5.03 -17.13
N TRP A 418 29.31 5.25 -18.44
CA TRP A 418 30.28 6.08 -19.11
C TRP A 418 29.58 7.21 -19.83
N ILE A 419 30.12 8.41 -19.67
CA ILE A 419 29.64 9.62 -20.31
C ILE A 419 30.76 10.26 -21.12
N ALA A 420 30.41 10.87 -22.25
CA ALA A 420 31.36 11.62 -23.07
C ALA A 420 31.81 12.88 -22.32
N ALA A 421 33.11 13.02 -22.10
CA ALA A 421 33.65 14.06 -21.22
C ALA A 421 33.48 15.48 -21.78
N TRP A 422 33.23 15.61 -23.09
CA TRP A 422 33.03 16.89 -23.78
C TRP A 422 31.59 17.42 -23.77
N TYR A 423 30.68 16.77 -23.04
CA TYR A 423 29.31 17.24 -22.81
C TYR A 423 29.03 17.45 -21.32
N VAL A 424 30.07 17.55 -20.50
CA VAL A 424 29.95 17.72 -19.06
C VAL A 424 30.91 18.80 -18.55
N THR A 425 30.50 19.48 -17.50
CA THR A 425 31.25 20.51 -16.77
C THR A 425 31.45 20.11 -15.31
N ASP A 426 32.48 20.64 -14.67
CA ASP A 426 32.77 20.47 -13.24
C ASP A 426 32.11 21.53 -12.35
N HIS A 427 31.32 22.42 -12.93
CA HIS A 427 30.58 23.45 -12.21
C HIS A 427 29.10 23.09 -12.17
N ALA A 428 28.48 23.21 -10.99
CA ALA A 428 27.05 23.09 -10.89
C ALA A 428 26.36 24.17 -11.74
N PRO A 429 25.20 23.89 -12.34
CA PRO A 429 24.37 24.92 -12.96
C PRO A 429 24.13 26.02 -11.92
N VAL A 430 24.43 27.26 -12.29
CA VAL A 430 24.05 28.41 -11.48
C VAL A 430 22.57 28.63 -11.76
N HIS A 431 21.71 28.04 -10.93
CA HIS A 431 20.34 28.52 -10.83
C HIS A 431 20.42 29.88 -10.13
N GLU A 432 20.12 30.97 -10.85
CA GLU A 432 19.53 32.10 -10.15
C GLU A 432 18.32 31.52 -9.43
N GLU A 433 18.28 31.62 -8.09
CA GLU A 433 17.11 31.18 -7.32
C GLU A 433 15.89 31.79 -7.99
N GLY A 434 15.01 30.93 -8.49
CA GLY A 434 13.73 31.39 -8.97
C GLY A 434 13.06 32.17 -7.84
N PRO A 435 12.35 33.26 -8.16
CA PRO A 435 11.69 34.07 -7.15
C PRO A 435 10.86 33.23 -6.16
N PRO A 436 10.76 33.63 -4.87
CA PRO A 436 10.21 32.80 -3.83
C PRO A 436 8.74 32.43 -4.12
N ALA A 437 8.42 31.14 -4.09
CA ALA A 437 7.03 30.67 -4.16
C ALA A 437 6.34 30.71 -2.78
N TYR A 438 7.13 30.82 -1.71
CA TYR A 438 6.69 30.78 -0.32
C TYR A 438 7.44 31.80 0.53
N VAL A 439 6.78 32.28 1.58
CA VAL A 439 7.33 33.24 2.55
C VAL A 439 6.95 32.83 3.96
N ARG A 440 7.79 33.17 4.94
CA ARG A 440 7.54 32.90 6.36
C ARG A 440 7.06 34.16 7.07
N VAL A 441 6.04 34.01 7.91
CA VAL A 441 5.56 35.09 8.79
C VAL A 441 6.58 35.34 9.90
N ALA A 442 7.15 36.53 9.94
CA ALA A 442 8.18 36.95 10.89
C ALA A 442 7.71 38.06 11.86
N SER A 443 6.40 38.37 11.90
CA SER A 443 5.82 39.35 12.80
C SER A 443 6.03 39.00 14.29
N PRO A 444 6.05 40.00 15.21
CA PRO A 444 6.13 39.77 16.66
C PRO A 444 4.92 39.04 17.26
N GLY A 445 3.77 39.05 16.58
CA GLY A 445 2.56 38.33 16.94
C GLY A 445 1.85 37.82 15.69
N ASP A 446 0.55 37.52 15.78
CA ASP A 446 -0.24 37.12 14.62
C ASP A 446 -0.26 38.20 13.54
N LEU A 447 -0.12 37.79 12.28
CA LEU A 447 -0.21 38.68 11.12
C LEU A 447 -1.63 38.69 10.57
N ASP A 448 -2.19 39.88 10.38
CA ASP A 448 -3.53 40.06 9.82
C ASP A 448 -3.52 39.83 8.30
N VAL A 449 -4.43 38.99 7.83
CA VAL A 449 -4.78 38.81 6.41
C VAL A 449 -6.01 39.67 6.11
N ARG A 450 -5.95 40.44 5.02
CA ARG A 450 -6.99 41.43 4.65
C ARG A 450 -7.45 41.24 3.21
N PRO A 451 -8.69 41.63 2.85
CA PRO A 451 -9.19 41.47 1.48
C PRO A 451 -8.58 42.50 0.51
N ILE A 452 -7.99 43.58 1.03
CA ILE A 452 -7.34 44.65 0.26
C ILE A 452 -5.93 44.92 0.82
N PRO A 453 -4.98 45.40 0.00
CA PRO A 453 -3.61 45.73 0.42
C PRO A 453 -3.54 47.07 1.17
N HIS A 454 -4.32 47.20 2.25
CA HIS A 454 -4.37 48.40 3.07
C HIS A 454 -4.84 48.08 4.50
N THR A 455 -4.39 48.85 5.49
CA THR A 455 -4.76 48.68 6.90
C THR A 455 -6.24 48.99 7.19
N ASP A 456 -6.92 49.70 6.28
CA ASP A 456 -8.35 50.05 6.42
C ASP A 456 -9.29 48.88 6.12
N GLY A 457 -8.81 47.83 5.44
CA GLY A 457 -9.61 46.64 5.17
C GLY A 457 -9.87 45.85 6.45
N SER A 458 -11.04 45.21 6.59
CA SER A 458 -11.29 44.33 7.74
C SER A 458 -10.35 43.13 7.75
N VAL A 459 -9.95 42.68 8.95
CA VAL A 459 -9.17 41.44 9.11
C VAL A 459 -10.10 40.26 8.82
N ILE A 460 -9.72 39.44 7.84
CA ILE A 460 -10.46 38.22 7.48
C ILE A 460 -9.87 36.97 8.13
N TRP A 461 -8.57 37.00 8.45
CA TRP A 461 -7.89 35.90 9.12
C TRP A 461 -6.63 36.39 9.83
N ARG A 462 -6.14 35.62 10.80
CA ARG A 462 -4.88 35.89 11.52
C ARG A 462 -3.98 34.66 11.48
N VAL A 463 -2.78 34.82 10.96
CA VAL A 463 -1.79 33.73 10.85
C VAL A 463 -0.72 33.88 11.93
N PRO A 464 -0.43 32.82 12.70
CA PRO A 464 0.61 32.90 13.72
C PRO A 464 2.01 33.07 13.13
N ARG A 465 2.94 33.57 13.94
CA ARG A 465 4.37 33.62 13.63
C ARG A 465 4.91 32.25 13.18
N GLY A 466 5.82 32.27 12.20
CA GLY A 466 6.45 31.07 11.63
C GLY A 466 5.63 30.39 10.54
N THR A 467 4.44 30.90 10.21
CA THR A 467 3.58 30.34 9.14
C THR A 467 4.17 30.54 7.77
N ILE A 468 4.23 29.47 7.00
CA ILE A 468 4.62 29.49 5.60
C ILE A 468 3.37 29.80 4.77
N LEU A 469 3.43 30.87 4.01
CA LEU A 469 2.36 31.33 3.13
C LEU A 469 2.78 31.10 1.68
N GLN A 470 1.82 30.70 0.84
CA GLN A 470 2.03 30.65 -0.60
C GLN A 470 1.89 32.05 -1.19
N ILE A 471 2.82 32.46 -2.04
CA ILE A 471 2.73 33.71 -2.80
C ILE A 471 1.79 33.51 -3.98
N LEU A 472 0.84 34.44 -4.17
CA LEU A 472 -0.10 34.45 -5.29
C LEU A 472 0.19 35.55 -6.33
N ASP A 473 1.02 36.53 -5.98
CA ASP A 473 1.52 37.55 -6.90
C ASP A 473 2.51 36.97 -7.93
N ASP A 474 2.86 37.77 -8.95
CA ASP A 474 3.97 37.44 -9.83
C ASP A 474 5.24 37.26 -8.97
N PRO A 475 5.96 36.14 -9.11
CA PRO A 475 7.11 35.86 -8.25
C PRO A 475 8.20 36.96 -8.28
N ARG A 476 8.47 37.59 -9.42
CA ARG A 476 9.48 38.67 -9.51
C ARG A 476 9.01 39.96 -8.84
N GLU A 477 7.71 40.24 -8.90
CA GLU A 477 7.11 41.35 -8.14
C GLU A 477 7.10 41.06 -6.64
N ALA A 478 6.88 39.82 -6.25
CA ALA A 478 6.91 39.41 -4.85
C ALA A 478 8.31 39.57 -4.26
N GLU A 479 9.34 39.13 -4.98
CA GLU A 479 10.75 39.22 -4.58
C GLU A 479 11.16 40.65 -4.20
N VAL A 480 10.68 41.66 -4.95
CA VAL A 480 11.01 43.06 -4.65
C VAL A 480 10.21 43.64 -3.49
N LYS A 481 9.08 43.05 -3.09
CA LYS A 481 8.19 43.54 -2.01
C LYS A 481 8.52 42.92 -0.66
N VAL A 482 8.92 41.64 -0.62
CA VAL A 482 9.16 40.90 0.63
C VAL A 482 10.17 41.62 1.53
N GLY A 483 9.86 41.73 2.81
CA GLY A 483 10.66 42.43 3.82
C GLY A 483 10.55 43.96 3.78
N ARG A 484 9.76 44.56 2.87
CA ARG A 484 9.61 46.03 2.79
C ARG A 484 8.36 46.52 3.51
N VAL A 485 8.59 47.44 4.45
CA VAL A 485 7.51 48.08 5.21
C VAL A 485 6.61 48.91 4.30
N GLY A 486 5.30 48.73 4.44
CA GLY A 486 4.27 49.45 3.68
C GLY A 486 3.94 48.86 2.30
N GLU A 487 4.71 47.88 1.83
CA GLU A 487 4.36 47.04 0.68
C GLU A 487 3.43 45.90 1.12
N TRP A 488 2.65 45.38 0.17
CA TRP A 488 1.67 44.33 0.42
C TRP A 488 1.83 43.19 -0.56
N LEU A 489 1.62 41.97 -0.07
CA LEU A 489 1.74 40.76 -0.86
C LEU A 489 0.42 39.97 -0.84
N HIS A 490 -0.05 39.55 -2.02
CA HIS A 490 -1.19 38.64 -2.12
C HIS A 490 -0.74 37.20 -1.83
N VAL A 491 -1.37 36.55 -0.86
CA VAL A 491 -0.95 35.27 -0.32
C VAL A 491 -2.11 34.32 -0.07
N ARG A 492 -1.82 33.02 0.01
CA ARG A 492 -2.70 31.98 0.52
C ARG A 492 -2.11 31.33 1.76
N THR A 493 -2.90 31.20 2.82
CA THR A 493 -2.51 30.52 4.07
C THR A 493 -2.63 28.98 3.93
N PRO A 494 -1.95 28.19 4.79
CA PRO A 494 -2.19 26.73 4.88
C PRO A 494 -3.67 26.36 5.04
N SER A 495 -4.40 27.18 5.79
CA SER A 495 -5.85 27.06 5.97
C SER A 495 -6.68 27.57 4.77
N LEU A 496 -6.09 27.84 3.61
CA LEU A 496 -6.78 28.26 2.37
C LEU A 496 -7.51 29.61 2.43
N HIS A 497 -7.14 30.47 3.39
CA HIS A 497 -7.54 31.88 3.38
C HIS A 497 -6.68 32.64 2.37
N GLU A 498 -7.30 33.44 1.51
CA GLU A 498 -6.63 34.22 0.47
C GLU A 498 -6.86 35.71 0.74
N GLY A 499 -5.77 36.49 0.67
CA GLY A 499 -5.82 37.92 0.91
C GLY A 499 -4.43 38.54 0.92
N TYR A 500 -4.35 39.79 1.35
CA TYR A 500 -3.13 40.58 1.40
C TYR A 500 -2.58 40.66 2.82
N VAL A 501 -1.26 40.55 2.92
CA VAL A 501 -0.50 40.75 4.16
C VAL A 501 0.57 41.82 3.96
N GLU A 502 0.97 42.48 5.05
CA GLU A 502 2.04 43.48 5.02
C GLU A 502 3.40 42.79 4.83
N ALA A 503 4.13 43.20 3.80
CA ALA A 503 5.33 42.49 3.34
C ALA A 503 6.55 42.70 4.24
N GLY A 504 6.56 43.78 5.04
CA GLY A 504 7.59 44.06 6.05
C GLY A 504 7.68 43.01 7.16
N TYR A 505 6.61 42.24 7.37
CA TYR A 505 6.58 41.11 8.31
C TYR A 505 6.83 39.75 7.66
N LEU A 506 7.31 39.70 6.41
CA LEU A 506 7.61 38.46 5.70
C LEU A 506 9.12 38.23 5.57
N ASP A 507 9.53 36.98 5.76
CA ASP A 507 10.88 36.50 5.57
C ASP A 507 10.93 35.56 4.35
N PRO A 508 11.78 35.85 3.34
CA PRO A 508 11.91 35.01 2.16
C PRO A 508 12.69 33.70 2.42
N ASP A 509 13.36 33.56 3.58
CA ASP A 509 14.16 32.38 3.92
C ASP A 509 13.28 31.17 4.29
N VAL A 510 12.71 30.58 3.24
CA VAL A 510 11.98 29.32 3.29
C VAL A 510 12.82 28.28 2.56
N PRO A 511 13.48 27.34 3.28
CA PRO A 511 14.27 26.31 2.64
C PRO A 511 13.37 25.45 1.74
N PRO A 512 13.87 24.87 0.64
CA PRO A 512 13.09 23.96 -0.19
C PRO A 512 12.48 22.80 0.62
N ASP A 513 11.28 22.37 0.24
CA ASP A 513 10.67 21.17 0.83
C ASP A 513 11.28 19.90 0.23
N GLU A 514 12.23 19.29 0.94
CA GLU A 514 12.89 18.05 0.53
C GLU A 514 12.21 16.76 1.04
N ARG A 515 11.04 16.87 1.71
CA ARG A 515 10.40 15.74 2.38
C ARG A 515 9.94 14.67 1.39
N ARG A 516 10.18 13.41 1.74
CA ARG A 516 9.82 12.25 0.93
C ARG A 516 8.74 11.41 1.60
N PRO A 517 7.90 10.69 0.85
CA PRO A 517 6.97 9.73 1.43
C PRO A 517 7.69 8.79 2.41
N ALA A 518 7.08 8.58 3.58
CA ALA A 518 7.66 7.75 4.63
C ALA A 518 7.91 6.32 4.12
N ASN A 519 9.07 5.77 4.51
CA ASN A 519 9.42 4.38 4.27
C ASN A 519 9.01 3.54 5.47
N ASP A 520 7.98 2.72 5.31
CA ASP A 520 7.41 1.88 6.37
C ASP A 520 8.43 0.92 6.98
N ALA A 521 9.33 0.37 6.16
CA ALA A 521 10.30 -0.64 6.59
C ALA A 521 11.31 -0.18 7.65
N VAL A 522 11.42 1.14 7.88
CA VAL A 522 12.34 1.73 8.86
C VAL A 522 11.60 2.41 10.02
N LEU A 523 10.27 2.29 10.09
CA LEU A 523 9.48 2.80 11.20
C LEU A 523 9.48 1.79 12.37
N PRO A 524 9.40 2.27 13.63
CA PRO A 524 9.21 1.39 14.78
C PRO A 524 7.85 0.69 14.73
N PHE A 525 7.72 -0.46 15.40
CA PHE A 525 6.41 -1.08 15.62
C PHE A 525 5.48 -0.12 16.36
N GLY A 526 4.19 -0.14 16.01
CA GLY A 526 3.21 0.80 16.57
C GLY A 526 3.12 2.13 15.81
N GLU A 527 3.87 2.28 14.71
CA GLU A 527 3.74 3.35 13.71
C GLU A 527 3.48 2.74 12.31
N CYS A 528 2.96 3.54 11.38
CA CYS A 528 2.66 3.13 10.01
C CYS A 528 2.91 4.29 9.03
N ALA A 529 3.49 4.00 7.86
CA ALA A 529 3.76 5.02 6.84
C ALA A 529 2.50 5.51 6.13
N TRP A 530 1.47 4.66 6.03
CA TRP A 530 0.22 4.98 5.34
C TRP A 530 -0.77 5.66 6.25
N ILE A 531 -1.58 6.58 5.71
CA ILE A 531 -2.54 7.36 6.49
C ILE A 531 -3.86 6.62 6.80
N PHE A 532 -4.05 5.43 6.25
CA PHE A 532 -5.30 4.66 6.37
C PHE A 532 -5.50 4.13 7.79
N GLY A 533 -6.72 4.19 8.31
CA GLY A 533 -7.00 3.62 9.62
C GLY A 533 -8.45 3.66 10.04
N ILE A 534 -8.76 2.91 11.09
CA ILE A 534 -10.12 2.74 11.61
C ILE A 534 -10.09 2.90 13.12
N HIS A 535 -11.07 3.65 13.64
CA HIS A 535 -11.29 3.77 15.07
C HIS A 535 -12.01 2.53 15.60
N GLY A 536 -11.42 1.88 16.60
CA GLY A 536 -11.98 0.74 17.30
C GLY A 536 -12.82 1.13 18.52
N ALA A 537 -13.39 0.12 19.17
CA ALA A 537 -14.00 0.26 20.49
C ALA A 537 -12.89 0.22 21.58
N ARG A 538 -13.06 -0.65 22.57
CA ARG A 538 -12.01 -1.01 23.52
C ARG A 538 -11.05 -2.05 22.94
N VAL A 539 -9.86 -2.18 23.51
CA VAL A 539 -8.91 -3.25 23.15
C VAL A 539 -9.57 -4.61 23.29
N SER A 540 -10.35 -4.84 24.36
CA SER A 540 -11.01 -6.12 24.60
C SER A 540 -12.18 -6.41 23.65
N GLU A 541 -12.83 -5.37 23.13
CA GLU A 541 -14.11 -5.49 22.42
C GLU A 541 -13.96 -5.43 20.91
N THR A 542 -12.99 -4.67 20.41
CA THR A 542 -12.84 -4.43 18.97
C THR A 542 -12.79 -5.76 18.21
N GLU A 543 -13.43 -5.88 17.06
CA GLU A 543 -13.30 -7.04 16.17
C GLU A 543 -12.12 -6.82 15.22
N ASP A 544 -11.56 -7.90 14.65
CA ASP A 544 -10.42 -7.77 13.75
C ASP A 544 -10.84 -7.29 12.35
N PHE A 545 -10.39 -6.10 11.96
CA PHE A 545 -10.62 -5.53 10.63
C PHE A 545 -9.40 -5.60 9.69
N ARG A 546 -8.29 -6.26 10.08
CA ARG A 546 -7.08 -6.39 9.24
C ARG A 546 -7.38 -7.07 7.90
N HIS A 547 -8.44 -7.89 7.86
CA HIS A 547 -8.92 -8.50 6.63
C HIS A 547 -9.27 -7.48 5.52
N LEU A 548 -9.59 -6.21 5.86
CA LEU A 548 -9.81 -5.15 4.87
C LEU A 548 -8.53 -4.76 4.11
N PHE A 549 -7.35 -5.01 4.68
CA PHE A 549 -6.06 -4.65 4.10
C PHE A 549 -5.43 -5.80 3.29
N ARG A 550 -5.99 -7.03 3.37
CA ARG A 550 -5.45 -8.21 2.68
C ARG A 550 -5.36 -7.96 1.18
N GLY A 551 -4.24 -8.38 0.57
CA GLY A 551 -3.96 -8.20 -0.85
C GLY A 551 -3.49 -6.79 -1.27
N SER A 552 -3.55 -5.79 -0.39
CA SER A 552 -3.17 -4.41 -0.75
C SER A 552 -1.65 -4.12 -0.68
N GLY A 553 -0.89 -5.00 0.00
CA GLY A 553 0.52 -4.77 0.34
C GLY A 553 0.75 -3.66 1.38
N LYS A 554 -0.30 -3.22 2.09
CA LYS A 554 -0.27 -2.11 3.06
C LYS A 554 -0.84 -2.54 4.41
N THR A 555 -0.43 -1.82 5.44
CA THR A 555 -1.08 -1.83 6.77
C THR A 555 -1.82 -0.51 6.97
N GLY A 556 -2.12 -0.15 8.22
CA GLY A 556 -2.73 1.12 8.56
C GLY A 556 -2.66 1.39 10.06
N TRP A 557 -3.61 2.18 10.54
CA TRP A 557 -3.73 2.61 11.92
C TRP A 557 -4.98 2.04 12.58
N VAL A 558 -4.86 1.75 13.87
CA VAL A 558 -5.98 1.44 14.76
C VAL A 558 -5.93 2.34 15.98
N LEU A 559 -7.09 2.83 16.41
CA LEU A 559 -7.24 3.49 17.70
C LEU A 559 -8.12 2.66 18.62
N PHE A 560 -7.68 2.48 19.87
CA PHE A 560 -8.50 1.92 20.94
C PHE A 560 -8.82 2.99 21.98
N THR A 561 -10.07 3.01 22.45
CA THR A 561 -10.51 3.90 23.52
C THR A 561 -10.68 3.10 24.80
N GLU A 562 -9.97 3.46 25.86
CA GLU A 562 -10.05 2.78 27.16
C GLU A 562 -10.53 3.75 28.25
N ASP A 563 -11.49 3.27 29.04
CA ASP A 563 -11.96 3.95 30.25
C ASP A 563 -11.22 3.35 31.45
N ILE A 564 -10.16 4.03 31.87
CA ILE A 564 -9.21 3.50 32.87
C ILE A 564 -9.52 3.96 34.29
N GLY A 565 -10.48 4.88 34.47
CA GLY A 565 -10.73 5.52 35.76
C GLY A 565 -9.54 6.37 36.22
N HIS A 566 -9.50 6.68 37.51
CA HIS A 566 -8.43 7.46 38.14
C HIS A 566 -7.84 6.77 39.37
N ASN A 567 -8.05 5.46 39.55
CA ASN A 567 -7.43 4.69 40.63
C ASN A 567 -6.35 3.76 40.03
N PRO A 568 -5.03 4.03 40.25
CA PRO A 568 -3.97 3.21 39.67
C PRO A 568 -3.98 1.77 40.20
N ASP A 569 -4.45 1.55 41.44
CA ASP A 569 -4.52 0.22 42.06
C ASP A 569 -5.67 -0.64 41.50
N ALA A 570 -6.61 -0.01 40.79
CA ALA A 570 -7.68 -0.75 40.10
C ALA A 570 -7.18 -1.44 38.82
N LEU A 571 -6.00 -1.06 38.30
CA LEU A 571 -5.39 -1.70 37.13
C LEU A 571 -4.45 -2.85 37.56
N GLY A 572 -4.78 -4.06 37.12
CA GLY A 572 -3.95 -5.25 37.30
C GLY A 572 -3.36 -5.77 35.98
N PRO A 573 -2.42 -6.72 36.01
CA PRO A 573 -1.93 -7.37 34.80
C PRO A 573 -3.06 -8.03 33.99
N ASP A 574 -3.04 -7.81 32.68
CA ASP A 574 -4.00 -8.36 31.71
C ASP A 574 -3.21 -8.81 30.47
N GLU A 575 -2.85 -10.08 30.46
CA GLU A 575 -2.08 -10.70 29.38
C GLU A 575 -2.83 -10.67 28.04
N PHE A 576 -4.16 -10.75 28.05
CA PHE A 576 -4.94 -10.71 26.82
C PHE A 576 -4.87 -9.32 26.19
N ARG A 577 -5.13 -8.26 26.97
CA ARG A 577 -5.01 -6.86 26.50
C ARG A 577 -3.60 -6.59 25.98
N ARG A 578 -2.58 -6.96 26.77
CA ARG A 578 -1.17 -6.77 26.41
C ARG A 578 -0.83 -7.47 25.10
N ARG A 579 -1.12 -8.77 24.98
CA ARG A 579 -0.85 -9.55 23.77
C ARG A 579 -1.54 -8.96 22.56
N ARG A 580 -2.79 -8.55 22.71
CA ARG A 580 -3.58 -8.00 21.61
C ARG A 580 -3.00 -6.68 21.10
N LEU A 581 -2.63 -5.75 21.97
CA LEU A 581 -1.97 -4.50 21.57
C LEU A 581 -0.66 -4.78 20.82
N TRP A 582 0.17 -5.66 21.37
CA TRP A 582 1.45 -6.03 20.76
C TRP A 582 1.31 -6.80 19.44
N ASP A 583 0.24 -7.59 19.28
CA ASP A 583 -0.08 -8.28 18.02
C ASP A 583 -0.38 -7.29 16.89
N TRP A 584 -1.18 -6.26 17.17
CA TRP A 584 -1.42 -5.17 16.20
C TRP A 584 -0.11 -4.46 15.81
N ALA A 585 0.68 -4.03 16.80
CA ALA A 585 1.93 -3.32 16.56
C ALA A 585 2.94 -4.18 15.76
N ARG A 586 3.11 -5.46 16.10
CA ARG A 586 4.02 -6.39 15.40
C ARG A 586 3.52 -6.80 14.01
N SER A 587 2.23 -6.66 13.75
CA SER A 587 1.64 -6.85 12.42
C SER A 587 1.85 -5.65 11.50
N GLY A 588 2.66 -4.65 11.92
CA GLY A 588 2.99 -3.46 11.14
C GLY A 588 1.92 -2.37 11.18
N TYR A 589 0.98 -2.41 12.13
CA TYR A 589 -0.02 -1.37 12.29
C TYR A 589 0.45 -0.27 13.25
N GLY A 590 0.08 0.96 12.93
CA GLY A 590 0.14 2.07 13.85
C GLY A 590 -0.92 1.90 14.95
N VAL A 591 -0.56 2.10 16.21
CA VAL A 591 -1.48 1.88 17.34
C VAL A 591 -1.61 3.13 18.20
N ILE A 592 -2.83 3.65 18.25
CA ILE A 592 -3.23 4.78 19.10
C ILE A 592 -4.06 4.26 20.27
N ILE A 593 -3.76 4.73 21.48
CA ILE A 593 -4.52 4.42 22.69
C ILE A 593 -5.05 5.73 23.26
N ARG A 594 -6.37 5.91 23.24
CA ARG A 594 -7.05 7.02 23.90
C ARG A 594 -7.44 6.61 25.32
N LEU A 595 -6.85 7.27 26.30
CA LEU A 595 -7.07 7.02 27.73
C LEU A 595 -8.03 8.06 28.30
N ASN A 596 -9.21 7.63 28.71
CA ASN A 596 -10.21 8.43 29.40
C ASN A 596 -10.32 7.97 30.86
N ASN A 597 -10.69 8.88 31.75
CA ASN A 597 -11.22 8.49 33.07
C ASN A 597 -12.55 7.73 32.91
N GLY A 598 -13.39 8.16 31.98
CA GLY A 598 -14.57 7.45 31.52
C GLY A 598 -15.39 8.34 30.57
N TYR A 599 -16.65 7.99 30.36
CA TYR A 599 -17.64 8.80 29.65
C TYR A 599 -18.72 9.30 30.62
N GLU A 600 -19.68 10.09 30.16
CA GLU A 600 -20.82 10.52 30.97
C GLU A 600 -21.41 9.35 31.79
N PRO A 601 -21.54 9.48 33.13
CA PRO A 601 -21.42 10.70 33.95
C PRO A 601 -20.02 10.95 34.57
N ASN A 602 -19.03 10.11 34.30
CA ASN A 602 -17.70 10.17 34.90
C ASN A 602 -16.82 11.26 34.28
N GLY A 603 -16.96 11.47 32.97
CA GLY A 603 -16.20 12.45 32.18
C GLY A 603 -14.84 11.92 31.72
N THR A 604 -14.38 12.44 30.57
CA THR A 604 -13.10 12.11 29.94
C THR A 604 -11.91 12.35 30.88
N LEU A 605 -12.03 13.38 31.72
CA LEU A 605 -11.19 13.62 32.90
C LEU A 605 -12.07 13.59 34.16
N PRO A 606 -11.55 13.20 35.32
CA PRO A 606 -12.28 13.31 36.58
C PRO A 606 -12.37 14.78 37.03
N GLU A 607 -12.93 15.06 38.20
CA GLU A 607 -12.78 16.38 38.84
C GLU A 607 -11.29 16.68 39.10
N SER A 608 -10.90 17.94 39.01
CA SER A 608 -9.51 18.42 39.02
C SER A 608 -8.72 18.03 40.28
N ARG A 609 -9.40 17.78 41.39
CA ARG A 609 -8.81 17.22 42.63
C ARG A 609 -8.22 15.81 42.45
N TYR A 610 -8.62 15.07 41.41
CA TYR A 610 -8.17 13.70 41.12
C TYR A 610 -7.24 13.60 39.88
N TYR A 611 -6.80 14.72 39.30
CA TYR A 611 -5.91 14.69 38.12
C TYR A 611 -4.58 13.98 38.37
N GLU A 612 -4.04 14.08 39.60
CA GLU A 612 -2.82 13.38 39.98
C GLU A 612 -3.03 11.86 39.93
N ASP A 613 -4.14 11.37 40.47
CA ASP A 613 -4.45 9.94 40.52
C ASP A 613 -4.78 9.41 39.12
N PHE A 614 -5.47 10.20 38.29
CA PHE A 614 -5.66 9.91 36.87
C PHE A 614 -4.33 9.81 36.11
N ALA A 615 -3.42 10.76 36.27
CA ALA A 615 -2.11 10.74 35.63
C ALA A 615 -1.28 9.50 36.03
N ARG A 616 -1.32 9.10 37.31
CA ARG A 616 -0.71 7.85 37.78
C ARG A 616 -1.38 6.62 37.17
N THR A 617 -2.70 6.66 36.99
CA THR A 617 -3.45 5.57 36.33
C THR A 617 -3.05 5.45 34.85
N CYS A 618 -2.86 6.56 34.14
CA CYS A 618 -2.34 6.54 32.76
C CYS A 618 -0.93 5.93 32.68
N ALA A 619 -0.02 6.31 33.57
CA ALA A 619 1.32 5.72 33.63
C ALA A 619 1.27 4.22 33.99
N ARG A 620 0.40 3.84 34.91
CA ARG A 620 0.19 2.43 35.27
C ARG A 620 -0.32 1.62 34.08
N TYR A 621 -1.23 2.15 33.28
CA TYR A 621 -1.68 1.53 32.02
C TYR A 621 -0.50 1.32 31.06
N ALA A 622 0.32 2.36 30.84
CA ALA A 622 1.50 2.28 29.98
C ALA A 622 2.52 1.24 30.48
N GLU A 623 2.77 1.19 31.79
CA GLU A 623 3.66 0.22 32.43
C GLU A 623 3.17 -1.23 32.24
N LEU A 624 1.89 -1.49 32.51
CA LEU A 624 1.34 -2.84 32.48
C LEU A 624 1.19 -3.40 31.06
N TYR A 625 0.73 -2.58 30.12
CA TYR A 625 0.26 -3.08 28.82
C TYR A 625 1.15 -2.67 27.64
N LEU A 626 1.84 -1.53 27.72
CA LEU A 626 2.60 -0.97 26.58
C LEU A 626 4.11 -1.17 26.73
N LYS A 627 4.65 -1.09 27.94
CA LYS A 627 6.08 -1.30 28.21
C LYS A 627 6.46 -2.78 28.09
N HIS A 628 7.52 -3.07 27.35
CA HIS A 628 8.03 -4.43 27.22
C HIS A 628 9.54 -4.47 27.50
N PRO A 629 9.95 -4.74 28.75
CA PRO A 629 11.35 -4.65 29.18
C PRO A 629 12.34 -5.49 28.34
N GLU A 630 11.86 -6.61 27.79
CA GLU A 630 12.65 -7.53 26.97
C GLU A 630 12.82 -7.07 25.51
N VAL A 631 12.09 -6.04 25.08
CA VAL A 631 12.13 -5.50 23.72
C VAL A 631 12.80 -4.13 23.77
N SER A 632 13.75 -3.88 22.88
CA SER A 632 14.42 -2.57 22.83
C SER A 632 13.40 -1.46 22.58
N SER A 633 13.40 -0.40 23.40
CA SER A 633 12.55 0.79 23.21
C SER A 633 12.85 1.59 21.93
N ARG A 634 13.91 1.21 21.17
CA ARG A 634 14.25 1.81 19.88
C ARG A 634 13.46 1.24 18.71
N ILE A 635 12.83 0.08 18.86
CA ILE A 635 12.17 -0.63 17.76
C ILE A 635 10.63 -0.62 17.87
N TYR A 636 10.09 0.05 18.88
CA TYR A 636 8.65 0.26 19.03
C TYR A 636 8.34 1.63 19.59
N THR A 637 7.14 2.12 19.32
CA THR A 637 6.53 3.31 19.91
C THR A 637 5.05 3.07 20.14
N TRP A 638 4.42 3.97 20.89
CA TRP A 638 2.97 3.98 21.12
C TRP A 638 2.48 5.42 21.07
N ILE A 639 1.33 5.64 20.45
CA ILE A 639 0.67 6.94 20.44
C ILE A 639 -0.39 6.90 21.55
N ILE A 640 -0.28 7.76 22.55
CA ILE A 640 -1.17 7.81 23.71
C ILE A 640 -1.90 9.16 23.70
N VAL A 641 -3.21 9.13 23.49
CA VAL A 641 -4.09 10.30 23.53
C VAL A 641 -4.67 10.42 24.94
N ILE A 642 -4.57 11.59 25.56
CA ILE A 642 -5.11 11.83 26.91
C ILE A 642 -6.46 12.53 26.82
N GLY A 643 -7.52 11.81 27.17
CA GLY A 643 -8.88 12.31 27.09
C GLY A 643 -9.41 12.47 25.65
N ASN A 644 -10.59 13.07 25.53
CA ASN A 644 -11.31 13.27 24.29
C ASN A 644 -12.29 14.45 24.42
N GLU A 645 -12.37 15.30 23.40
CA GLU A 645 -13.40 16.34 23.26
C GLU A 645 -13.63 17.15 24.54
N GLN A 646 -12.54 17.55 25.18
CA GLN A 646 -12.52 18.20 26.49
C GLN A 646 -13.25 19.56 26.56
N ASN A 647 -13.65 20.13 25.42
CA ASN A 647 -14.51 21.31 25.33
C ASN A 647 -16.01 20.98 25.26
N ASN A 648 -16.35 19.73 24.94
CA ASN A 648 -17.71 19.22 24.85
C ASN A 648 -18.22 18.87 26.26
N VAL A 649 -19.26 19.57 26.72
CA VAL A 649 -19.78 19.43 28.08
C VAL A 649 -20.27 18.02 28.43
N ARG A 650 -20.57 17.17 27.43
CA ARG A 650 -20.94 15.76 27.65
C ARG A 650 -19.77 14.95 28.19
N GLU A 651 -18.55 15.36 27.86
CA GLU A 651 -17.30 14.73 28.32
C GLU A 651 -16.84 15.26 29.68
N HIS A 652 -17.54 16.23 30.26
CA HIS A 652 -17.18 16.77 31.57
C HIS A 652 -17.68 15.85 32.70
N PRO A 653 -17.02 15.85 33.88
CA PRO A 653 -17.53 15.13 35.04
C PRO A 653 -18.94 15.65 35.39
N GLY A 654 -19.93 14.77 35.36
CA GLY A 654 -21.36 15.10 35.57
C GLY A 654 -22.16 15.38 34.29
N GLY A 655 -21.50 15.45 33.12
CA GLY A 655 -22.15 15.66 31.83
C GLY A 655 -22.77 17.05 31.66
N ALA A 656 -23.55 17.20 30.59
CA ALA A 656 -24.13 18.49 30.19
C ALA A 656 -25.22 19.00 31.14
N GLN A 657 -26.03 18.09 31.70
CA GLN A 657 -27.22 18.44 32.49
C GLN A 657 -26.87 18.78 33.94
N HIS A 658 -25.93 18.06 34.54
CA HIS A 658 -25.56 18.20 35.95
C HIS A 658 -24.03 18.21 36.12
N PRO A 659 -23.31 19.15 35.48
CA PRO A 659 -21.86 19.21 35.55
C PRO A 659 -21.40 19.39 37.00
N ARG A 660 -20.43 18.58 37.42
CA ARG A 660 -19.71 18.74 38.70
C ARG A 660 -18.55 19.73 38.57
N GLU A 661 -17.90 19.75 37.42
CA GLU A 661 -16.84 20.70 37.06
C GLU A 661 -16.77 20.84 35.54
N HIS A 662 -16.47 22.03 35.01
CA HIS A 662 -16.15 22.16 33.58
C HIS A 662 -14.65 22.05 33.35
N ILE A 663 -14.26 21.37 32.28
CA ILE A 663 -12.86 21.20 31.89
C ILE A 663 -12.42 22.43 31.08
N THR A 664 -12.01 23.51 31.76
CA THR A 664 -11.43 24.70 31.09
C THR A 664 -10.13 24.34 30.35
N PRO A 665 -9.69 25.14 29.36
CA PRO A 665 -8.41 24.90 28.69
C PRO A 665 -7.23 24.79 29.67
N GLN A 666 -7.21 25.62 30.71
CA GLN A 666 -6.16 25.60 31.73
C GLN A 666 -6.23 24.35 32.63
N LEU A 667 -7.44 23.86 32.95
CA LEU A 667 -7.61 22.61 33.70
C LEU A 667 -7.19 21.41 32.87
N TYR A 668 -7.56 21.37 31.58
CA TYR A 668 -7.12 20.32 30.68
C TYR A 668 -5.59 20.31 30.54
N ALA A 669 -4.98 21.47 30.28
CA ALA A 669 -3.52 21.58 30.16
C ALA A 669 -2.81 21.08 31.43
N ARG A 670 -3.34 21.40 32.62
CA ARG A 670 -2.84 20.86 33.89
C ARG A 670 -2.93 19.33 33.96
N ALA A 671 -4.07 18.74 33.61
CA ALA A 671 -4.25 17.29 33.60
C ALA A 671 -3.30 16.60 32.59
N PHE A 672 -3.17 17.19 31.40
CA PHE A 672 -2.28 16.70 30.35
C PHE A 672 -0.81 16.75 30.78
N ASN A 673 -0.32 17.88 31.31
CA ASN A 673 1.06 18.01 31.79
C ASN A 673 1.38 17.01 32.91
N LEU A 674 0.41 16.67 33.76
CA LEU A 674 0.56 15.60 34.75
C LEU A 674 0.68 14.23 34.09
N ALA A 675 -0.27 13.87 33.21
CA ALA A 675 -0.26 12.59 32.51
C ALA A 675 1.01 12.40 31.67
N TYR A 676 1.42 13.42 30.92
CA TYR A 676 2.65 13.43 30.13
C TYR A 676 3.86 13.11 31.01
N ARG A 677 4.08 13.85 32.10
CA ARG A 677 5.23 13.63 33.00
C ARG A 677 5.23 12.21 33.57
N TYR A 678 4.10 11.73 34.09
CA TYR A 678 4.01 10.40 34.68
C TYR A 678 4.23 9.29 33.64
N ILE A 679 3.62 9.37 32.45
CA ILE A 679 3.83 8.40 31.37
C ILE A 679 5.30 8.38 30.93
N LYS A 680 5.91 9.55 30.73
CA LYS A 680 7.31 9.66 30.31
C LYS A 680 8.28 9.06 31.34
N THR A 681 7.93 8.99 32.63
CA THR A 681 8.77 8.29 33.64
C THR A 681 8.83 6.77 33.42
N VAL A 682 7.76 6.17 32.90
CA VAL A 682 7.68 4.70 32.73
C VAL A 682 7.99 4.26 31.30
N LEU A 683 7.65 5.08 30.30
CA LEU A 683 7.76 4.79 28.88
C LEU A 683 8.20 6.04 28.08
N PRO A 684 9.49 6.45 28.17
CA PRO A 684 9.99 7.70 27.58
C PRO A 684 9.84 7.80 26.05
N ASN A 685 9.85 6.66 25.35
CA ASN A 685 9.76 6.57 23.89
C ASN A 685 8.32 6.65 23.36
N ALA A 686 7.29 6.71 24.21
CA ALA A 686 5.91 6.89 23.75
C ALA A 686 5.66 8.32 23.24
N THR A 687 4.82 8.45 22.24
CA THR A 687 4.29 9.71 21.72
C THR A 687 3.02 10.04 22.51
N VAL A 688 3.07 11.02 23.40
CA VAL A 688 1.93 11.45 24.22
C VAL A 688 1.32 12.71 23.61
N VAL A 689 0.03 12.64 23.27
CA VAL A 689 -0.69 13.69 22.54
C VAL A 689 -1.95 14.12 23.31
N PRO A 690 -2.33 15.41 23.27
CA PRO A 690 -3.59 15.86 23.85
C PRO A 690 -4.76 15.27 23.06
N GLY A 691 -5.88 15.07 23.74
CA GLY A 691 -7.19 14.74 23.20
C GLY A 691 -7.66 15.78 22.20
N ALA A 692 -8.33 15.32 21.16
CA ALA A 692 -8.89 16.19 20.14
C ALA A 692 -10.00 17.06 20.74
N VAL A 693 -9.94 18.36 20.46
CA VAL A 693 -11.06 19.28 20.72
C VAL A 693 -12.20 18.93 19.77
N ASP A 694 -13.44 18.91 20.27
CA ASP A 694 -14.65 18.83 19.44
C ASP A 694 -14.72 20.11 18.61
N PRO A 695 -14.50 20.05 17.29
CA PRO A 695 -14.41 21.27 16.49
C PRO A 695 -15.75 21.97 16.36
N TYR A 696 -16.88 21.30 16.64
CA TYR A 696 -18.19 21.84 16.28
C TYR A 696 -19.05 22.17 17.51
N ASN A 697 -18.46 22.18 18.71
CA ASN A 697 -19.19 22.33 19.97
C ASN A 697 -18.89 23.60 20.74
N THR A 698 -19.97 24.31 21.06
CA THR A 698 -20.00 25.59 21.78
C THR A 698 -21.12 25.60 22.82
N TYR A 699 -21.46 24.44 23.36
CA TYR A 699 -22.56 24.30 24.31
C TYR A 699 -22.35 25.22 25.55
N PRO A 700 -23.41 25.81 26.15
CA PRO A 700 -23.26 26.69 27.31
C PRO A 700 -22.73 25.97 28.55
N TRP A 701 -21.76 26.57 29.23
CA TRP A 701 -21.18 26.03 30.45
C TRP A 701 -21.92 26.55 31.68
N ALA A 702 -22.82 25.73 32.24
CA ALA A 702 -23.72 26.10 33.33
C ALA A 702 -23.02 26.63 34.59
N LEU A 703 -21.92 26.03 35.05
CA LEU A 703 -21.18 26.51 36.23
C LEU A 703 -20.39 27.80 35.97
N MET A 704 -20.29 28.23 34.71
CA MET A 704 -19.61 29.46 34.29
C MET A 704 -20.60 30.51 33.75
N GLY A 705 -21.81 30.55 34.31
CA GLY A 705 -22.82 31.54 33.94
C GLY A 705 -23.34 31.39 32.51
N GLY A 706 -23.26 30.17 31.93
CA GLY A 706 -23.70 29.91 30.56
C GLY A 706 -22.74 30.39 29.48
N ARG A 707 -21.48 30.70 29.83
CA ARG A 707 -20.44 31.05 28.86
C ARG A 707 -20.34 29.98 27.77
N ARG A 708 -20.25 30.40 26.52
CA ARG A 708 -19.93 29.53 25.38
C ARG A 708 -18.47 29.72 25.01
N TYR A 709 -17.80 28.62 24.71
CA TYR A 709 -16.38 28.61 24.41
C TYR A 709 -16.17 28.20 22.96
N ARG A 710 -15.46 29.02 22.18
CA ARG A 710 -15.15 28.73 20.78
C ARG A 710 -14.09 27.63 20.69
N PRO A 711 -14.30 26.55 19.91
CA PRO A 711 -13.34 25.46 19.75
C PRO A 711 -11.90 25.91 19.46
N LEU A 712 -11.69 26.84 18.52
CA LEU A 712 -10.33 27.27 18.16
C LEU A 712 -9.67 28.11 19.27
N ASP A 713 -10.43 28.91 20.01
CA ASP A 713 -9.92 29.62 21.20
C ASP A 713 -9.56 28.62 22.31
N TYR A 714 -10.42 27.61 22.51
CA TYR A 714 -10.17 26.57 23.53
C TYR A 714 -8.83 25.89 23.22
N PHE A 715 -8.64 25.52 21.96
CA PHE A 715 -7.42 24.88 21.50
C PHE A 715 -6.18 25.77 21.73
N ARG A 716 -6.24 27.06 21.35
CA ARG A 716 -5.13 28.01 21.59
C ARG A 716 -4.80 28.18 23.07
N GLU A 717 -5.80 28.50 23.90
CA GLU A 717 -5.59 28.70 25.34
C GLU A 717 -5.14 27.41 26.06
N MET A 718 -5.53 26.25 25.54
CA MET A 718 -5.06 24.95 26.02
C MET A 718 -3.59 24.76 25.70
N LEU A 719 -3.18 25.02 24.46
CA LEU A 719 -1.78 24.89 24.02
C LEU A 719 -0.86 25.87 24.74
N ASP A 720 -1.33 27.07 25.08
CA ASP A 720 -0.58 28.05 25.88
C ASP A 720 -0.24 27.52 27.28
N GLY A 721 -1.09 26.65 27.85
CA GLY A 721 -0.88 26.01 29.14
C GLY A 721 -0.08 24.70 29.10
N ILE A 722 0.15 24.11 27.92
CA ILE A 722 0.88 22.84 27.79
C ILE A 722 2.38 23.10 27.76
N GLU A 723 3.11 22.36 28.62
CA GLU A 723 4.55 22.51 28.77
C GLU A 723 5.31 21.76 27.66
N GLU A 724 4.98 20.48 27.47
CA GLU A 724 5.56 19.60 26.46
C GLU A 724 4.50 18.65 25.89
N LEU A 725 4.63 18.27 24.62
CA LEU A 725 3.81 17.27 23.92
C LEU A 725 4.62 16.63 22.79
N ASP A 726 4.18 15.46 22.29
CA ASP A 726 4.86 14.77 21.18
C ASP A 726 4.08 14.79 19.86
N GLY A 727 2.88 15.37 19.82
CA GLY A 727 2.00 15.39 18.66
C GLY A 727 0.62 15.93 19.00
N PHE A 728 -0.31 15.91 18.04
CA PHE A 728 -1.66 16.45 18.18
C PHE A 728 -2.71 15.43 17.72
N ALA A 729 -3.80 15.27 18.46
CA ALA A 729 -5.00 14.60 17.96
C ALA A 729 -6.03 15.64 17.50
N LEU A 730 -6.68 15.39 16.36
CA LEU A 730 -7.75 16.23 15.81
C LEU A 730 -8.92 15.38 15.34
N HIS A 731 -10.12 15.97 15.33
CA HIS A 731 -11.31 15.41 14.69
C HIS A 731 -11.70 16.27 13.50
N THR A 732 -12.25 15.65 12.45
CA THR A 732 -12.91 16.41 11.38
C THR A 732 -13.89 15.52 10.61
N TYR A 733 -15.02 16.07 10.19
CA TYR A 733 -16.05 15.30 9.51
C TYR A 733 -16.96 16.20 8.65
N THR A 734 -17.83 15.59 7.85
CA THR A 734 -18.83 16.34 7.07
C THR A 734 -20.21 16.24 7.69
N HIS A 735 -20.93 17.35 7.69
CA HIS A 735 -22.32 17.43 8.14
C HIS A 735 -23.30 16.97 7.03
N GLY A 736 -23.07 15.78 6.49
CA GLY A 736 -23.80 15.24 5.35
C GLY A 736 -22.96 14.23 4.56
N PRO A 737 -23.56 13.23 3.89
CA PRO A 737 -22.86 12.30 3.01
C PRO A 737 -22.66 12.92 1.61
N VAL A 738 -22.17 14.16 1.55
CA VAL A 738 -21.93 14.90 0.30
C VAL A 738 -20.43 14.99 0.08
N VAL A 739 -19.94 14.38 -1.00
CA VAL A 739 -18.50 14.29 -1.28
C VAL A 739 -17.85 15.67 -1.38
N ASP A 740 -18.53 16.64 -1.99
CA ASP A 740 -18.01 18.02 -2.14
C ASP A 740 -17.72 18.70 -0.80
N TYR A 741 -18.36 18.25 0.29
CA TYR A 741 -18.14 18.80 1.63
C TYR A 741 -16.75 18.46 2.18
N ILE A 742 -16.04 17.49 1.59
CA ILE A 742 -14.65 17.20 1.90
C ILE A 742 -13.75 18.41 1.60
N THR A 743 -14.00 19.11 0.48
CA THR A 743 -13.17 20.23 0.01
C THR A 743 -13.82 21.60 0.15
N HIS A 744 -15.09 21.66 0.54
CA HIS A 744 -15.78 22.93 0.70
C HIS A 744 -15.20 23.77 1.84
N ARG A 745 -14.98 25.06 1.55
CA ARG A 745 -14.51 26.10 2.48
C ARG A 745 -15.67 26.79 3.21
N ARG A 746 -16.75 26.06 3.50
CA ARG A 746 -17.93 26.60 4.20
C ARG A 746 -17.52 26.95 5.63
N VAL A 747 -17.72 28.19 6.05
CA VAL A 747 -17.55 28.64 7.44
C VAL A 747 -18.86 28.48 8.20
N PHE A 748 -18.82 28.48 9.53
CA PHE A 748 -20.03 28.59 10.35
C PHE A 748 -20.81 29.83 9.96
N THR A 749 -22.15 29.75 9.93
CA THR A 749 -23.02 30.89 9.57
C THR A 749 -24.22 31.08 10.50
N ASP A 750 -24.29 30.34 11.60
CA ASP A 750 -25.47 30.31 12.48
C ASP A 750 -25.07 30.44 13.95
N PRO A 751 -25.86 31.14 14.79
CA PRO A 751 -25.66 31.15 16.23
C PRO A 751 -25.53 29.73 16.81
N PRO A 752 -24.62 29.51 17.76
CA PRO A 752 -23.85 30.51 18.51
C PRO A 752 -22.53 30.93 17.85
N LEU A 753 -22.24 30.46 16.64
CA LEU A 753 -21.04 30.78 15.87
C LEU A 753 -21.45 31.63 14.65
N ASP A 754 -21.63 32.93 14.87
CA ASP A 754 -22.05 33.85 13.81
C ASP A 754 -21.07 33.86 12.60
N PRO A 755 -21.59 34.02 11.36
CA PRO A 755 -20.83 33.92 10.12
C PRO A 755 -19.68 34.88 9.97
N GLY A 756 -18.53 34.36 9.55
CA GLY A 756 -17.37 35.19 9.18
C GLY A 756 -16.66 35.83 10.37
N THR A 757 -16.83 35.28 11.58
CA THR A 757 -15.98 35.67 12.70
C THR A 757 -14.53 35.23 12.40
N PRO A 758 -13.54 36.15 12.37
CA PRO A 758 -12.12 35.88 12.02
C PRO A 758 -11.37 34.91 12.95
N HIS A 759 -12.09 34.16 13.78
CA HIS A 759 -11.59 33.41 14.93
C HIS A 759 -12.14 31.99 15.03
N GLU A 760 -13.08 31.57 14.18
CA GLU A 760 -13.69 30.24 14.33
C GLU A 760 -12.96 29.18 13.50
N HIS A 761 -13.53 28.66 12.41
CA HIS A 761 -12.92 27.75 11.43
C HIS A 761 -13.98 27.26 10.41
N TYR A 762 -13.65 26.25 9.60
CA TYR A 762 -14.56 25.64 8.63
C TYR A 762 -15.58 24.68 9.27
N TYR A 763 -16.78 24.64 8.71
CA TYR A 763 -17.93 23.88 9.22
C TYR A 763 -17.90 22.38 8.89
N ASP A 764 -17.26 21.97 7.80
CA ASP A 764 -17.17 20.56 7.40
C ASP A 764 -15.73 20.02 7.55
N PHE A 765 -15.30 19.18 6.61
CA PHE A 765 -14.06 18.43 6.67
C PHE A 765 -12.81 19.33 6.65
N GLN A 766 -12.89 20.57 6.17
CA GLN A 766 -11.73 21.46 6.14
C GLN A 766 -11.34 21.98 7.54
N ALA A 767 -12.13 21.72 8.58
CA ALA A 767 -11.90 22.19 9.95
C ALA A 767 -10.48 21.91 10.45
N TYR A 768 -9.90 20.74 10.15
CA TYR A 768 -8.56 20.39 10.63
C TYR A 768 -7.48 21.43 10.25
N ARG A 769 -7.62 22.12 9.11
CA ARG A 769 -6.59 23.02 8.60
C ARG A 769 -6.33 24.21 9.52
N THR A 770 -7.38 24.80 10.06
CA THR A 770 -7.28 25.96 10.96
C THR A 770 -6.71 25.57 12.31
N PHE A 771 -7.01 24.37 12.81
CA PHE A 771 -6.41 23.82 14.02
C PHE A 771 -4.92 23.56 13.84
N ILE A 772 -4.50 22.97 12.70
CA ILE A 772 -3.08 22.77 12.41
C ILE A 772 -2.36 24.11 12.25
N GLU A 773 -2.95 25.09 11.58
CA GLU A 773 -2.34 26.42 11.43
C GLU A 773 -2.22 27.19 12.76
N ALA A 774 -3.11 26.93 13.72
CA ALA A 774 -3.05 27.49 15.07
C ALA A 774 -1.95 26.87 15.95
N VAL A 775 -1.24 25.83 15.49
CA VAL A 775 -0.13 25.23 16.24
C VAL A 775 1.02 26.24 16.40
N PRO A 776 1.51 26.47 17.64
CA PRO A 776 2.65 27.34 17.90
C PRO A 776 3.91 26.90 17.15
N GLU A 777 4.74 27.87 16.75
CA GLU A 777 5.98 27.66 15.98
C GLU A 777 6.85 26.52 16.56
N LYS A 778 7.01 26.46 17.88
CA LYS A 778 7.81 25.45 18.60
C LYS A 778 7.40 23.99 18.38
N TRP A 779 6.20 23.72 17.83
CA TRP A 779 5.65 22.37 17.68
C TRP A 779 5.20 22.03 16.25
N ARG A 780 5.57 22.84 15.25
CA ARG A 780 5.18 22.61 13.85
C ARG A 780 5.89 21.42 13.20
N ASP A 781 6.92 20.90 13.86
CA ASP A 781 7.63 19.67 13.52
C ASP A 781 6.93 18.41 14.06
N ARG A 782 5.92 18.54 14.93
CA ARG A 782 5.26 17.42 15.59
C ARG A 782 4.19 16.78 14.70
N PRO A 783 3.99 15.45 14.79
CA PRO A 783 2.96 14.74 14.02
C PRO A 783 1.54 15.11 14.43
N VAL A 784 0.62 15.06 13.46
CA VAL A 784 -0.83 15.20 13.66
C VAL A 784 -1.52 13.87 13.38
N TYR A 785 -2.48 13.50 14.21
CA TYR A 785 -3.30 12.30 14.08
C TYR A 785 -4.77 12.72 14.01
N ILE A 786 -5.42 12.52 12.86
CA ILE A 786 -6.88 12.71 12.80
C ILE A 786 -7.51 11.42 13.32
N THR A 787 -7.91 11.44 14.59
CA THR A 787 -8.32 10.26 15.37
C THR A 787 -9.77 9.85 15.13
N GLU A 788 -10.54 10.71 14.47
CA GLU A 788 -11.95 10.46 14.15
C GLU A 788 -12.38 11.29 12.93
N THR A 789 -12.95 10.59 11.94
CA THR A 789 -13.64 11.18 10.80
C THR A 789 -14.84 10.33 10.38
N ASN A 790 -15.91 10.99 9.96
CA ASN A 790 -17.15 10.37 9.51
C ASN A 790 -18.00 11.35 8.69
N HIS A 791 -19.19 10.88 8.31
CA HIS A 791 -20.31 11.73 7.92
C HIS A 791 -21.58 11.27 8.64
N TRP A 792 -22.60 12.13 8.66
CA TRP A 792 -23.93 11.78 9.16
C TRP A 792 -25.05 12.26 8.24
N THR A 793 -26.25 11.71 8.38
CA THR A 793 -27.44 12.20 7.67
C THR A 793 -28.45 12.78 8.63
N VAL A 794 -28.84 14.04 8.43
CA VAL A 794 -30.01 14.62 9.09
C VAL A 794 -31.26 14.01 8.46
N ASN A 795 -32.13 13.42 9.27
CA ASN A 795 -33.39 12.88 8.77
C ASN A 795 -34.37 14.03 8.48
N PRO A 796 -35.09 14.02 7.35
CA PRO A 796 -36.06 15.07 7.00
C PRO A 796 -37.19 15.26 8.03
N ASP A 797 -37.41 14.26 8.89
CA ASP A 797 -38.40 14.26 9.97
C ASP A 797 -37.91 14.88 11.28
N GLY A 798 -36.64 15.34 11.33
CA GLY A 798 -36.03 15.94 12.51
C GLY A 798 -35.51 14.94 13.55
N SER A 799 -35.55 13.64 13.28
CA SER A 799 -34.92 12.64 14.16
C SER A 799 -33.39 12.73 14.15
N PRO A 800 -32.69 12.28 15.21
CA PRO A 800 -31.24 12.38 15.33
C PRO A 800 -30.50 11.80 14.12
N PRO A 801 -29.32 12.33 13.77
CA PRO A 801 -28.61 11.88 12.59
C PRO A 801 -28.34 10.38 12.61
N VAL A 802 -28.68 9.70 11.52
CA VAL A 802 -28.21 8.33 11.28
C VAL A 802 -26.73 8.42 10.90
N GLY A 803 -25.89 7.51 11.41
CA GLY A 803 -24.44 7.56 11.19
C GLY A 803 -24.02 7.34 9.74
N TRP A 804 -23.12 6.41 9.47
CA TRP A 804 -22.76 6.14 8.06
C TRP A 804 -23.96 5.71 7.23
N VAL A 805 -24.18 6.35 6.09
CA VAL A 805 -24.95 5.80 4.98
C VAL A 805 -24.16 4.64 4.36
N ASN A 806 -24.72 3.43 4.34
CA ASN A 806 -24.08 2.27 3.70
C ASN A 806 -24.15 2.35 2.16
N ARG A 807 -23.41 3.29 1.56
CA ARG A 807 -23.30 3.47 0.10
C ARG A 807 -21.88 3.87 -0.27
N ASN A 808 -21.36 3.26 -1.34
CA ASN A 808 -20.06 3.62 -1.90
C ASN A 808 -20.23 4.84 -2.80
N ILE A 809 -20.28 6.02 -2.19
CA ILE A 809 -20.38 7.30 -2.89
C ILE A 809 -19.02 7.95 -3.17
N GLY A 810 -17.92 7.30 -2.76
CA GLY A 810 -16.56 7.84 -2.90
C GLY A 810 -16.13 8.79 -1.78
N TRP A 811 -16.91 8.91 -0.71
CA TRP A 811 -16.61 9.80 0.41
C TRP A 811 -15.31 9.40 1.12
N VAL A 812 -15.10 8.09 1.37
CA VAL A 812 -13.90 7.59 2.06
C VAL A 812 -12.67 7.86 1.22
N ARG A 813 -12.74 7.61 -0.10
CA ARG A 813 -11.66 7.93 -1.04
C ARG A 813 -11.34 9.42 -1.05
N ALA A 814 -12.35 10.28 -1.14
CA ALA A 814 -12.17 11.72 -1.17
C ALA A 814 -11.52 12.25 0.12
N ALA A 815 -11.95 11.75 1.29
CA ALA A 815 -11.37 12.13 2.58
C ALA A 815 -9.87 11.80 2.67
N TYR A 816 -9.47 10.58 2.27
CA TYR A 816 -8.07 10.19 2.23
C TYR A 816 -7.26 10.96 1.17
N GLU A 817 -7.84 11.22 0.01
CA GLU A 817 -7.20 12.04 -1.04
C GLU A 817 -6.96 13.48 -0.56
N GLU A 818 -7.89 14.07 0.18
CA GLU A 818 -7.73 15.40 0.75
C GLU A 818 -6.60 15.46 1.80
N VAL A 819 -6.52 14.49 2.71
CA VAL A 819 -5.41 14.42 3.67
C VAL A 819 -4.08 14.16 2.97
N HIS A 820 -4.06 13.36 1.91
CA HIS A 820 -2.86 13.20 1.08
C HIS A 820 -2.46 14.49 0.36
N ARG A 821 -3.43 15.26 -0.16
CA ARG A 821 -3.20 16.59 -0.76
C ARG A 821 -2.62 17.56 0.25
N TRP A 822 -3.13 17.57 1.48
CA TRP A 822 -2.52 18.31 2.59
C TRP A 822 -1.06 17.90 2.83
N ASN A 823 -0.79 16.61 3.03
CA ASN A 823 0.58 16.12 3.27
C ASN A 823 1.54 16.39 2.12
N SER A 824 1.02 16.52 0.90
CA SER A 824 1.78 16.86 -0.30
C SER A 824 2.01 18.36 -0.48
N THR A 825 1.33 19.21 0.30
CA THR A 825 1.51 20.67 0.28
C THR A 825 2.87 21.03 0.88
N PRO A 826 3.68 21.86 0.21
CA PRO A 826 4.98 22.26 0.72
C PRO A 826 4.92 22.83 2.14
N HIS A 827 5.85 22.42 2.98
CA HIS A 827 5.98 22.81 4.39
C HIS A 827 4.78 22.51 5.32
N ALA A 828 3.71 21.88 4.83
CA ALA A 828 2.55 21.55 5.66
C ALA A 828 2.93 20.56 6.78
N GLN A 829 2.52 20.84 8.02
CA GLN A 829 2.69 19.92 9.15
C GLN A 829 2.01 18.58 8.85
N GLN A 830 2.68 17.46 9.13
CA GLN A 830 2.29 16.17 8.55
C GLN A 830 1.23 15.44 9.38
N ILE A 831 0.20 14.96 8.69
CA ILE A 831 -0.87 14.13 9.24
C ILE A 831 -0.51 12.65 9.04
N HIS A 832 -0.25 11.94 10.13
CA HIS A 832 0.20 10.54 10.10
C HIS A 832 -0.95 9.57 9.85
N CYS A 833 -2.18 9.91 10.26
CA CYS A 833 -3.35 9.07 10.03
C CYS A 833 -4.66 9.86 9.90
N LEU A 834 -5.63 9.24 9.23
CA LEU A 834 -7.05 9.62 9.20
C LEU A 834 -7.90 8.38 9.53
N LEU A 835 -8.56 8.39 10.70
CA LEU A 835 -9.30 7.23 11.20
C LEU A 835 -10.79 7.32 10.95
N LEU A 836 -11.35 6.35 10.24
CA LEU A 836 -12.80 6.24 10.07
C LEU A 836 -13.47 5.82 11.39
N TYR A 837 -14.40 6.63 11.88
CA TYR A 837 -15.19 6.35 13.08
C TYR A 837 -16.47 5.60 12.71
N ARG A 838 -16.72 4.36 13.13
CA ARG A 838 -15.84 3.45 13.88
C ARG A 838 -16.16 1.99 13.51
N TRP A 839 -15.30 1.04 13.85
CA TRP A 839 -15.46 -0.35 13.41
C TRP A 839 -16.76 -0.99 13.91
N GLN A 840 -17.12 -0.83 15.18
CA GLN A 840 -18.35 -1.37 15.79
C GLN A 840 -18.85 -0.53 16.96
N GLY A 841 -20.13 -0.68 17.34
CA GLY A 841 -20.65 -0.25 18.65
C GLY A 841 -21.85 0.70 18.60
N ASP A 842 -21.93 1.58 17.62
CA ASP A 842 -23.01 2.57 17.51
C ASP A 842 -23.50 2.74 16.05
N ALA A 843 -24.29 3.78 15.78
CA ALA A 843 -24.83 4.08 14.46
C ALA A 843 -23.74 4.24 13.37
N TRP A 844 -22.49 4.53 13.78
CA TRP A 844 -21.32 4.64 12.91
C TRP A 844 -20.52 3.34 12.77
N ALA A 845 -21.03 2.19 13.22
CA ALA A 845 -20.38 0.88 13.02
C ALA A 845 -20.13 0.55 11.52
N ILE A 846 -18.87 0.33 11.13
CA ILE A 846 -18.44 0.01 9.76
C ILE A 846 -18.48 -1.50 9.48
N ASN A 847 -18.38 -2.35 10.50
CA ASN A 847 -18.36 -3.82 10.34
C ASN A 847 -19.61 -4.38 9.63
N THR A 848 -20.75 -3.69 9.73
CA THR A 848 -22.02 -4.04 9.06
C THR A 848 -22.27 -3.27 7.77
N LYS A 849 -21.32 -2.42 7.32
CA LYS A 849 -21.48 -1.53 6.18
C LYS A 849 -20.51 -1.88 5.05
N ASP A 850 -20.87 -2.92 4.31
CA ASP A 850 -20.09 -3.49 3.20
C ASP A 850 -19.71 -2.46 2.12
N GLN A 851 -20.57 -1.47 1.86
CA GLN A 851 -20.31 -0.43 0.87
C GLN A 851 -19.26 0.60 1.34
N ILE A 852 -19.23 0.91 2.64
CA ILE A 852 -18.16 1.73 3.23
C ILE A 852 -16.84 0.97 3.22
N GLN A 853 -16.88 -0.33 3.55
CA GLN A 853 -15.70 -1.20 3.46
C GLN A 853 -15.19 -1.32 2.02
N ALA A 854 -16.07 -1.38 1.03
CA ALA A 854 -15.70 -1.37 -0.39
C ALA A 854 -15.01 -0.05 -0.78
N ASP A 855 -15.56 1.10 -0.39
CA ASP A 855 -14.95 2.42 -0.65
C ASP A 855 -13.56 2.53 0.02
N PHE A 856 -13.41 2.01 1.24
CA PHE A 856 -12.13 1.91 1.94
C PHE A 856 -11.11 1.04 1.17
N ARG A 857 -11.50 -0.16 0.72
CA ARG A 857 -10.62 -1.02 -0.10
C ARG A 857 -10.19 -0.34 -1.40
N MET A 858 -11.07 0.45 -2.01
CA MET A 858 -10.70 1.24 -3.20
C MET A 858 -9.71 2.37 -2.86
N ALA A 859 -9.82 2.99 -1.68
CA ALA A 859 -8.83 3.96 -1.21
C ALA A 859 -7.45 3.31 -1.00
N LEU A 860 -7.41 2.06 -0.50
CA LEU A 860 -6.17 1.29 -0.34
C LEU A 860 -5.43 0.98 -1.65
N ALA A 861 -6.05 1.16 -2.82
CA ALA A 861 -5.35 1.06 -4.11
C ALA A 861 -4.33 2.19 -4.33
N LYS A 862 -4.41 3.28 -3.55
CA LYS A 862 -3.51 4.44 -3.62
C LYS A 862 -2.40 4.37 -2.58
N ASP A 863 -1.26 4.98 -2.88
CA ASP A 863 -0.10 5.01 -1.98
C ASP A 863 -0.04 6.32 -1.16
N TYR A 864 -1.02 6.50 -0.27
CA TYR A 864 -1.12 7.71 0.54
C TYR A 864 -0.30 7.58 1.82
N ARG A 865 0.79 8.35 1.90
CA ARG A 865 1.72 8.36 3.03
C ARG A 865 1.95 9.78 3.55
N TRP A 866 2.30 9.90 4.81
CA TRP A 866 2.93 11.12 5.33
C TRP A 866 4.38 11.22 4.82
N ARG A 867 4.98 12.41 4.92
CA ARG A 867 6.29 12.73 4.35
C ARG A 867 7.25 13.21 5.43
N ARG A 868 8.54 12.93 5.28
CA ARG A 868 9.58 13.38 6.22
C ARG A 868 10.89 13.73 5.53
#